data_AF-A0A0K0FU24-F1
#
_entry.id   AF-A0A0K0FU24-F1
#
_cell.length_a   1.000
_cell.length_b   1.000
_cell.length_c   1.000
_cell.angle_alpha   90.00
_cell.angle_beta   90.00
_cell.angle_gamma   90.00
#
_symmetry.space_group_name_H-M   'P 1'
#
loop_
_entity.id
_entity.type
_entity.pdbx_description
1 polymer ?
#
loop_
_entity_poly.entity_id
_entity_poly.type
_entity_poly.pdbx_seq_one_letter_code
_entity_poly.pdbx_strand_id
1 'polypeptide(L)'
;MIKNDLLWRKYFTLLEIIDNYSESTYDLWQNATSLDQGIVKALKNDKRIHLYTINNPKLKDISVVSTNPLKNLIGRSWIKLIIFNDGISIIDKSDYIFLEFPLLWITEKDTGENNNNDNNTFISIISPEYEFELDTNDVNIKNDLLKASTFWYNYSLFIKLLSCHKETGFFEIPPNIRFVTYKFSSSHQVFRNATYTGLWKNGKPHGKGTIVFPGGKRYKGNFINGLIEGYGKLQVPVDNTPSTTTAYFIQNVFFSSIELHPLSIEELKKKKYDYMEGNFKNGVLHGLAMIRFANGDTYRGYFKNGHREGFGINCQLSFGVGERMYCGHFKNDMKHGYGVYSTNHEKYLGMWENDLRHGKGCQITIDGVYHEGIFDKDRFIRGQMIYYCENLLTTTFSGDFDKEGITNGKGILHTSPFDYIEGYFQGNVLSNELKISNGVYKRKDDVLLMDPILRLVSPVLDETIIDVNENVGDIGERWLGLFTHFLEDHFKIECSIEELESLQNVEKNEIWEIMLSSCNNIQQQLMRENNIINVNEEEEIVPEYNLPWDTKYYSMVDNYFKKSINLPYNPINRLVKGTLEVFTFAYDKIGAHKCLYQQIVVELHVIIRRLYIIMRFLFPNLPSSENMYNIVGEIENDRDINKTIDSEYNIPACNFIGNYFFIEGYAVLFTVFQMHCQEADQKYFERICFLNTFNDSKLSDMMGLSDYLKPSSTTINDTTLPHLEYYKTAIHIFQTLSGHCNPVKKLSILEETFDDILKVCFPSKFINIKKYIQLKIKPRGNNNI
;
A
#
# COMPACT_ATOMS: atom_id res chain seq x y z
N MET A 1 -36.40 -30.23 -30.92
CA MET A 1 -37.57 -29.49 -30.39
C MET A 1 -38.53 -30.35 -29.58
N ILE A 2 -39.07 -31.46 -30.10
CA ILE A 2 -40.16 -32.26 -29.44
C ILE A 2 -39.83 -32.81 -28.03
N LYS A 3 -38.56 -32.82 -27.59
CA LYS A 3 -38.15 -33.29 -26.25
C LYS A 3 -38.19 -32.24 -25.12
N ASN A 4 -38.59 -31.00 -25.38
CA ASN A 4 -38.58 -29.94 -24.36
C ASN A 4 -39.88 -29.12 -24.42
N ASP A 5 -40.85 -29.49 -23.57
CA ASP A 5 -42.18 -28.87 -23.50
C ASP A 5 -42.14 -27.37 -23.21
N LEU A 6 -41.11 -26.88 -22.51
CA LEU A 6 -40.96 -25.45 -22.21
C LEU A 6 -40.63 -24.65 -23.49
N LEU A 7 -39.71 -25.15 -24.31
CA LEU A 7 -39.43 -24.57 -25.64
C LEU A 7 -40.62 -24.70 -26.58
N TRP A 8 -41.37 -25.81 -26.48
CA TRP A 8 -42.52 -26.08 -27.37
C TRP A 8 -43.74 -25.19 -27.04
N ARG A 9 -44.07 -25.00 -25.76
CA ARG A 9 -45.11 -24.04 -25.34
C ARG A 9 -44.73 -22.62 -25.74
N LYS A 10 -43.48 -22.20 -25.47
CA LYS A 10 -42.98 -20.87 -25.84
C LYS A 10 -42.98 -20.63 -27.36
N TYR A 11 -42.74 -21.66 -28.18
CA TYR A 11 -42.86 -21.56 -29.64
C TYR A 11 -44.29 -21.19 -30.09
N PHE A 12 -45.32 -21.77 -29.47
CA PHE A 12 -46.72 -21.45 -29.77
C PHE A 12 -47.14 -20.06 -29.27
N THR A 13 -46.72 -19.68 -28.05
CA THR A 13 -46.95 -18.30 -27.57
C THR A 13 -46.27 -17.29 -28.50
N LEU A 14 -45.07 -17.61 -28.99
CA LEU A 14 -44.36 -16.75 -29.94
C LEU A 14 -45.10 -16.65 -31.27
N LEU A 15 -45.67 -17.75 -31.81
CA LEU A 15 -46.49 -17.71 -33.04
C LEU A 15 -47.74 -16.84 -32.88
N GLU A 16 -48.51 -17.00 -31.79
CA GLU A 16 -49.67 -16.14 -31.52
C GLU A 16 -49.28 -14.66 -31.40
N ILE A 17 -48.11 -14.36 -30.83
CA ILE A 17 -47.59 -12.99 -30.75
C ILE A 17 -47.08 -12.52 -32.12
N ILE A 18 -46.47 -13.37 -32.96
CA ILE A 18 -46.10 -13.02 -34.34
C ILE A 18 -47.34 -12.64 -35.13
N ASP A 19 -48.43 -13.40 -35.07
CA ASP A 19 -49.63 -13.08 -35.84
C ASP A 19 -50.23 -11.73 -35.41
N ASN A 20 -50.35 -11.48 -34.08
CA ASN A 20 -50.85 -10.20 -33.55
C ASN A 20 -49.93 -8.99 -33.84
N TYR A 21 -48.61 -9.16 -33.76
CA TYR A 21 -47.66 -8.06 -33.97
C TYR A 21 -47.20 -7.89 -35.41
N SER A 22 -47.26 -8.90 -36.27
CA SER A 22 -46.74 -8.79 -37.65
C SER A 22 -47.60 -7.89 -38.52
N GLU A 23 -48.92 -8.03 -38.50
CA GLU A 23 -49.86 -7.15 -39.21
C GLU A 23 -49.77 -5.71 -38.66
N SER A 24 -49.88 -5.55 -37.34
CA SER A 24 -49.83 -4.23 -36.69
C SER A 24 -48.47 -3.52 -36.86
N THR A 25 -47.34 -4.24 -36.79
CA THR A 25 -46.01 -3.65 -37.04
C THR A 25 -45.83 -3.29 -38.53
N TYR A 26 -46.36 -4.12 -39.45
CA TYR A 26 -46.32 -3.82 -40.89
C TYR A 26 -47.11 -2.55 -41.22
N ASP A 27 -48.33 -2.42 -40.70
CA ASP A 27 -49.16 -1.22 -40.84
C ASP A 27 -48.51 0.00 -40.16
N LEU A 28 -47.88 -0.18 -38.99
CA LEU A 28 -47.19 0.91 -38.29
C LEU A 28 -45.98 1.42 -39.09
N TRP A 29 -45.13 0.56 -39.67
CA TRP A 29 -44.04 1.01 -40.58
C TRP A 29 -44.54 1.47 -41.95
N GLN A 30 -45.77 1.12 -42.35
CA GLN A 30 -46.43 1.67 -43.54
C GLN A 30 -46.96 3.10 -43.28
N ASN A 31 -47.46 3.36 -42.08
CA ASN A 31 -48.04 4.65 -41.70
C ASN A 31 -47.01 5.64 -41.12
N ALA A 32 -45.91 5.17 -40.52
CA ALA A 32 -44.81 5.99 -40.01
C ALA A 32 -43.91 6.62 -41.12
N THR A 33 -44.33 6.58 -42.39
CA THR A 33 -43.56 7.10 -43.53
C THR A 33 -43.63 8.63 -43.66
N SER A 34 -43.08 9.33 -42.68
CA SER A 34 -42.59 10.70 -42.84
C SER A 34 -41.28 10.91 -42.08
N LEU A 35 -40.24 10.12 -42.42
CA LEU A 35 -38.87 10.56 -42.18
C LEU A 35 -38.69 11.90 -42.91
N ASP A 36 -38.52 12.96 -42.14
CA ASP A 36 -38.42 14.32 -42.66
C ASP A 36 -37.33 14.39 -43.75
N GLN A 37 -37.63 15.09 -44.83
CA GLN A 37 -36.65 15.40 -45.88
C GLN A 37 -35.43 16.13 -45.31
N GLY A 38 -35.55 16.76 -44.14
CA GLY A 38 -34.44 17.24 -43.31
C GLY A 38 -33.42 16.16 -42.96
N ILE A 39 -33.84 14.99 -42.45
CA ILE A 39 -32.94 13.88 -42.08
C ILE A 39 -32.27 13.29 -43.33
N VAL A 40 -33.04 13.10 -44.41
CA VAL A 40 -32.51 12.62 -45.70
C VAL A 40 -31.56 13.65 -46.36
N LYS A 41 -31.72 14.95 -46.10
CA LYS A 41 -30.78 16.01 -46.49
C LYS A 41 -29.54 16.07 -45.58
N ALA A 42 -29.68 15.84 -44.28
CA ALA A 42 -28.55 15.76 -43.35
C ALA A 42 -27.63 14.57 -43.73
N LEU A 43 -28.21 13.40 -44.01
CA LEU A 43 -27.52 12.23 -44.55
C LEU A 43 -26.86 12.46 -45.93
N LYS A 44 -27.29 13.49 -46.68
CA LYS A 44 -26.66 13.90 -47.95
C LYS A 44 -25.51 14.90 -47.79
N ASN A 45 -25.44 15.64 -46.68
CA ASN A 45 -24.59 16.83 -46.57
C ASN A 45 -23.34 16.70 -45.69
N ASP A 46 -23.22 15.69 -44.81
CA ASP A 46 -22.01 15.53 -43.98
C ASP A 46 -21.12 14.35 -44.42
N LYS A 47 -19.80 14.59 -44.49
CA LYS A 47 -18.79 13.72 -45.12
C LYS A 47 -18.33 12.55 -44.22
N ARG A 48 -19.20 12.02 -43.33
CA ARG A 48 -18.74 11.21 -42.19
C ARG A 48 -19.39 9.83 -41.97
N ILE A 49 -20.20 9.32 -42.90
CA ILE A 49 -20.54 7.88 -42.93
C ILE A 49 -19.45 7.12 -43.69
N HIS A 50 -18.30 6.94 -43.04
CA HIS A 50 -17.19 6.12 -43.53
C HIS A 50 -17.34 4.65 -43.09
N LEU A 51 -18.33 3.95 -43.66
CA LEU A 51 -18.45 2.50 -43.52
C LEU A 51 -17.51 1.80 -44.51
N TYR A 52 -16.31 1.44 -44.03
CA TYR A 52 -15.31 0.67 -44.78
C TYR A 52 -15.81 -0.76 -45.07
N THR A 53 -15.64 -1.20 -46.31
CA THR A 53 -15.97 -2.55 -46.78
C THR A 53 -14.74 -3.47 -46.76
N ILE A 54 -14.96 -4.77 -47.07
CA ILE A 54 -13.95 -5.79 -47.48
C ILE A 54 -13.25 -6.51 -46.29
N ASN A 55 -13.36 -7.85 -46.08
CA ASN A 55 -12.74 -8.92 -46.88
C ASN A 55 -13.29 -10.35 -46.51
N ASN A 56 -13.97 -11.10 -47.40
CA ASN A 56 -14.35 -12.53 -47.17
C ASN A 56 -14.61 -13.30 -48.50
N PRO A 57 -13.89 -14.36 -48.92
CA PRO A 57 -13.53 -14.62 -50.34
C PRO A 57 -14.49 -14.20 -51.48
N LYS A 58 -15.78 -14.56 -51.46
CA LYS A 58 -16.81 -14.02 -52.40
C LYS A 58 -17.34 -12.64 -51.92
N LEU A 59 -16.34 -11.79 -51.64
CA LEU A 59 -16.29 -10.51 -50.91
C LEU A 59 -14.79 -10.15 -50.60
N LYS A 60 -13.75 -10.85 -51.14
CA LYS A 60 -12.31 -10.45 -51.04
C LYS A 60 -11.76 -9.82 -52.31
N ASP A 61 -12.11 -10.32 -53.49
CA ASP A 61 -11.58 -9.75 -54.74
C ASP A 61 -12.33 -8.48 -55.19
N ILE A 62 -12.91 -7.76 -54.22
CA ILE A 62 -13.36 -6.38 -54.36
C ILE A 62 -12.13 -5.48 -54.22
N SER A 63 -11.32 -5.48 -55.28
CA SER A 63 -10.40 -4.39 -55.55
C SER A 63 -10.65 -3.92 -56.98
N VAL A 64 -10.64 -2.60 -57.20
CA VAL A 64 -10.84 -1.97 -58.51
C VAL A 64 -12.24 -2.19 -59.13
N VAL A 65 -13.29 -1.71 -58.47
CA VAL A 65 -14.44 -1.13 -59.21
C VAL A 65 -14.71 0.29 -58.72
N SER A 66 -14.27 1.24 -59.53
CA SER A 66 -14.54 2.66 -59.42
C SER A 66 -15.98 2.99 -59.83
N THR A 67 -16.97 2.69 -58.99
CA THR A 67 -18.30 3.35 -58.98
C THR A 67 -19.03 3.08 -57.67
N ASN A 68 -19.52 4.15 -57.03
CA ASN A 68 -20.20 4.10 -55.73
C ASN A 68 -21.70 3.73 -55.90
N PRO A 69 -22.17 2.54 -55.47
CA PRO A 69 -23.55 2.10 -55.72
C PRO A 69 -24.57 2.78 -54.78
N LEU A 70 -24.16 3.22 -53.59
CA LEU A 70 -25.02 3.97 -52.66
C LEU A 70 -25.52 5.28 -53.27
N LYS A 71 -24.76 5.87 -54.20
CA LYS A 71 -25.14 7.09 -54.92
C LYS A 71 -26.37 6.91 -55.83
N ASN A 72 -26.68 5.68 -56.24
CA ASN A 72 -27.82 5.36 -57.11
C ASN A 72 -29.08 4.92 -56.33
N LEU A 73 -28.93 4.42 -55.10
CA LEU A 73 -30.07 4.03 -54.24
C LEU A 73 -30.74 5.25 -53.58
N ILE A 74 -29.95 6.21 -53.08
CA ILE A 74 -30.44 7.41 -52.35
C ILE A 74 -31.14 8.45 -53.27
N GLY A 75 -31.38 8.07 -54.54
CA GLY A 75 -32.12 8.85 -55.54
C GLY A 75 -33.56 8.38 -55.80
N ARG A 76 -34.05 7.30 -55.18
CA ARG A 76 -35.39 6.73 -55.44
C ARG A 76 -36.31 6.80 -54.22
N SER A 77 -37.58 7.11 -54.47
CA SER A 77 -38.61 7.47 -53.48
C SER A 77 -39.21 6.32 -52.67
N TRP A 78 -38.63 5.11 -52.70
CA TRP A 78 -39.29 3.87 -52.24
C TRP A 78 -38.38 2.94 -51.41
N ILE A 79 -37.41 3.48 -50.68
CA ILE A 79 -36.61 2.70 -49.72
C ILE A 79 -37.26 2.82 -48.34
N LYS A 80 -37.66 1.69 -47.74
CA LYS A 80 -38.08 1.62 -46.33
C LYS A 80 -36.89 1.21 -45.46
N LEU A 81 -36.71 1.88 -44.32
CA LEU A 81 -35.73 1.54 -43.28
C LEU A 81 -36.49 1.08 -42.05
N ILE A 82 -36.17 -0.12 -41.56
CA ILE A 82 -36.69 -0.66 -40.29
C ILE A 82 -35.51 -0.86 -39.34
N ILE A 83 -35.63 -0.35 -38.12
CA ILE A 83 -34.57 -0.31 -37.12
C ILE A 83 -34.94 -1.26 -35.98
N PHE A 84 -34.05 -2.21 -35.66
CA PHE A 84 -34.22 -3.21 -34.61
C PHE A 84 -33.16 -3.04 -33.52
N ASN A 85 -33.38 -3.64 -32.36
CA ASN A 85 -32.49 -3.50 -31.19
C ASN A 85 -31.16 -4.29 -31.31
N ASP A 86 -30.80 -4.74 -32.51
CA ASP A 86 -29.57 -5.46 -32.86
C ASP A 86 -29.21 -5.35 -34.37
N GLY A 87 -29.87 -4.48 -35.15
CA GLY A 87 -29.64 -4.38 -36.61
C GLY A 87 -30.59 -3.44 -37.35
N ILE A 88 -30.36 -3.26 -38.66
CA ILE A 88 -31.17 -2.40 -39.53
C ILE A 88 -31.53 -3.18 -40.80
N SER A 89 -32.82 -3.24 -41.15
CA SER A 89 -33.29 -3.74 -42.45
C SER A 89 -33.52 -2.60 -43.43
N ILE A 90 -32.93 -2.71 -44.62
CA ILE A 90 -33.21 -1.87 -45.78
C ILE A 90 -34.10 -2.68 -46.72
N ILE A 91 -35.27 -2.15 -47.08
CA ILE A 91 -36.24 -2.83 -47.96
C ILE A 91 -36.46 -1.99 -49.22
N ASP A 92 -36.25 -2.61 -50.39
CA ASP A 92 -36.64 -2.07 -51.72
C ASP A 92 -37.63 -3.04 -52.36
N LYS A 93 -38.91 -2.66 -52.35
CA LYS A 93 -40.06 -3.44 -52.85
C LYS A 93 -40.18 -4.83 -52.20
N SER A 94 -39.60 -5.86 -52.83
CA SER A 94 -39.66 -7.27 -52.44
C SER A 94 -38.36 -7.79 -51.83
N ASP A 95 -37.26 -7.05 -51.99
CA ASP A 95 -35.93 -7.45 -51.54
C ASP A 95 -35.59 -6.71 -50.25
N TYR A 96 -34.93 -7.42 -49.32
CA TYR A 96 -34.45 -6.85 -48.07
C TYR A 96 -32.98 -7.17 -47.83
N ILE A 97 -32.27 -6.22 -47.21
CA ILE A 97 -30.90 -6.38 -46.74
C ILE A 97 -30.92 -6.10 -45.23
N PHE A 98 -30.69 -7.12 -44.42
CA PHE A 98 -30.48 -6.95 -42.98
C PHE A 98 -29.00 -6.74 -42.68
N LEU A 99 -28.69 -5.69 -41.92
CA LEU A 99 -27.37 -5.33 -41.46
C LEU A 99 -27.32 -5.56 -39.94
N GLU A 100 -26.53 -6.54 -39.49
CA GLU A 100 -26.36 -6.80 -38.05
C GLU A 100 -25.55 -5.68 -37.38
N PHE A 101 -26.15 -5.05 -36.38
CA PHE A 101 -25.53 -4.05 -35.51
C PHE A 101 -25.78 -4.42 -34.04
N PRO A 102 -25.04 -5.38 -33.46
CA PRO A 102 -25.29 -5.89 -32.11
C PRO A 102 -25.18 -4.84 -30.98
N LEU A 103 -24.65 -3.67 -31.30
CA LEU A 103 -24.49 -2.50 -30.43
C LEU A 103 -25.43 -1.34 -30.79
N LEU A 104 -26.53 -1.61 -31.50
CA LEU A 104 -27.64 -0.66 -31.59
C LEU A 104 -28.58 -0.87 -30.40
N TRP A 105 -28.91 0.22 -29.70
CA TRP A 105 -29.97 0.27 -28.70
C TRP A 105 -31.10 1.17 -29.17
N ILE A 106 -32.33 0.77 -28.86
CA ILE A 106 -33.52 1.61 -28.98
C ILE A 106 -34.08 1.76 -27.56
N THR A 107 -34.14 2.99 -27.05
CA THR A 107 -34.61 3.28 -25.70
C THR A 107 -35.54 4.49 -25.70
N GLU A 108 -36.36 4.59 -24.66
CA GLU A 108 -37.03 5.84 -24.33
C GLU A 108 -36.00 6.91 -23.91
N LYS A 109 -36.33 8.18 -24.12
CA LYS A 109 -35.52 9.32 -23.70
C LYS A 109 -35.78 9.64 -22.23
N ASP A 110 -34.81 9.35 -21.36
CA ASP A 110 -34.84 9.73 -19.94
C ASP A 110 -34.83 11.26 -19.80
N THR A 111 -36.02 11.86 -19.69
CA THR A 111 -36.17 13.25 -19.25
C THR A 111 -35.88 13.31 -17.74
N GLY A 112 -34.72 13.86 -17.36
CA GLY A 112 -34.38 14.10 -15.96
C GLY A 112 -35.48 14.86 -15.22
N GLU A 113 -35.61 14.60 -13.91
CA GLU A 113 -36.83 14.72 -13.07
C GLU A 113 -37.56 16.09 -12.95
N ASN A 114 -37.28 17.10 -13.80
CA ASN A 114 -37.76 18.47 -13.60
C ASN A 114 -38.65 19.09 -14.70
N ASN A 115 -39.05 18.37 -15.75
CA ASN A 115 -39.97 18.90 -16.79
C ASN A 115 -41.26 18.04 -16.95
N ASN A 116 -42.16 18.11 -15.98
CA ASN A 116 -43.42 17.35 -15.94
C ASN A 116 -44.55 17.79 -16.91
N ASN A 117 -44.24 18.41 -18.06
CA ASN A 117 -45.27 18.98 -18.96
C ASN A 117 -45.08 18.79 -20.48
N ASP A 118 -44.01 18.14 -20.94
CA ASP A 118 -43.87 17.82 -22.37
C ASP A 118 -44.21 16.34 -22.62
N ASN A 119 -45.19 16.09 -23.49
CA ASN A 119 -45.51 14.75 -23.99
C ASN A 119 -44.29 14.21 -24.75
N ASN A 120 -43.51 13.35 -24.10
CA ASN A 120 -42.25 12.86 -24.63
C ASN A 120 -42.49 11.85 -25.79
N THR A 121 -42.63 12.35 -27.03
CA THR A 121 -42.81 11.55 -28.26
C THR A 121 -41.48 11.03 -28.84
N PHE A 122 -40.36 11.29 -28.18
CA PHE A 122 -39.03 10.94 -28.69
C PHE A 122 -38.58 9.53 -28.28
N ILE A 123 -37.96 8.85 -29.23
CA ILE A 123 -37.19 7.61 -29.06
C ILE A 123 -35.71 7.91 -29.33
N SER A 124 -34.83 7.42 -28.46
CA SER A 124 -33.38 7.51 -28.63
C SER A 124 -32.84 6.24 -29.27
N ILE A 125 -32.12 6.39 -30.38
CA ILE A 125 -31.43 5.31 -31.08
C ILE A 125 -29.93 5.50 -30.85
N ILE A 126 -29.34 4.65 -30.02
CA ILE A 126 -27.98 4.79 -29.51
C ILE A 126 -27.07 3.73 -30.15
N SER A 127 -25.98 4.18 -30.76
CA SER A 127 -24.90 3.35 -31.30
C SER A 127 -23.56 3.68 -30.61
N PRO A 128 -22.46 2.94 -30.88
CA PRO A 128 -21.16 3.21 -30.25
C PRO A 128 -20.55 4.59 -30.48
N GLU A 129 -20.95 5.29 -31.55
CA GLU A 129 -20.35 6.57 -31.95
C GLU A 129 -21.36 7.69 -32.22
N TYR A 130 -22.64 7.32 -32.39
CA TYR A 130 -23.71 8.24 -32.77
C TYR A 130 -24.98 7.93 -31.98
N GLU A 131 -25.65 8.98 -31.56
CA GLU A 131 -26.96 8.96 -30.91
C GLU A 131 -27.90 9.80 -31.77
N PHE A 132 -29.05 9.24 -32.12
CA PHE A 132 -30.06 9.88 -32.95
C PHE A 132 -31.39 9.88 -32.24
N GLU A 133 -32.11 10.99 -32.30
CA GLU A 133 -33.48 11.09 -31.78
C GLU A 133 -34.49 10.94 -32.94
N LEU A 134 -35.56 10.20 -32.70
CA LEU A 134 -36.68 10.03 -33.62
C LEU A 134 -37.97 10.47 -32.92
N ASP A 135 -38.62 11.48 -33.46
CA ASP A 135 -39.95 11.93 -33.01
C ASP A 135 -41.03 11.07 -33.67
N THR A 136 -41.90 10.46 -32.86
CA THR A 136 -43.02 9.66 -33.37
C THR A 136 -44.30 10.47 -33.58
N ASN A 137 -44.32 11.76 -33.20
CA ASN A 137 -45.48 12.67 -33.18
C ASN A 137 -46.68 12.22 -32.29
N ASP A 138 -46.75 10.94 -31.90
CA ASP A 138 -47.76 10.37 -30.99
C ASP A 138 -47.09 9.38 -30.02
N VAL A 139 -47.47 9.47 -28.75
CA VAL A 139 -47.03 8.60 -27.64
C VAL A 139 -47.48 7.15 -27.86
N ASN A 140 -48.63 6.91 -28.50
CA ASN A 140 -49.08 5.55 -28.83
C ASN A 140 -48.12 4.86 -29.81
N ILE A 141 -47.78 5.55 -30.90
CA ILE A 141 -46.83 5.07 -31.92
C ILE A 141 -45.47 4.78 -31.29
N LYS A 142 -45.00 5.63 -30.37
CA LYS A 142 -43.76 5.39 -29.60
C LYS A 142 -43.82 4.10 -28.79
N ASN A 143 -44.89 3.91 -28.01
CA ASN A 143 -45.05 2.73 -27.16
C ASN A 143 -45.12 1.45 -27.98
N ASP A 144 -45.80 1.46 -29.13
CA ASP A 144 -45.92 0.30 -29.99
C ASP A 144 -44.61 -0.01 -30.73
N LEU A 145 -43.83 1.00 -31.14
CA LEU A 145 -42.50 0.81 -31.72
C LEU A 145 -41.50 0.24 -30.70
N LEU A 146 -41.54 0.69 -29.44
CA LEU A 146 -40.74 0.13 -28.34
C LEU A 146 -41.10 -1.33 -28.06
N LYS A 147 -42.40 -1.66 -27.96
CA LYS A 147 -42.89 -3.06 -27.82
C LYS A 147 -42.44 -3.93 -28.99
N ALA A 148 -42.63 -3.47 -30.22
CA ALA A 148 -42.24 -4.20 -31.43
C ALA A 148 -40.72 -4.45 -31.45
N SER A 149 -39.89 -3.45 -31.14
CA SER A 149 -38.43 -3.61 -31.10
C SER A 149 -37.95 -4.64 -30.06
N THR A 150 -38.62 -4.67 -28.90
CA THR A 150 -38.39 -5.63 -27.81
C THR A 150 -38.79 -7.05 -28.24
N PHE A 151 -39.96 -7.18 -28.86
CA PHE A 151 -40.46 -8.44 -29.38
C PHE A 151 -39.54 -9.03 -30.46
N TRP A 152 -39.14 -8.24 -31.46
CA TRP A 152 -38.26 -8.71 -32.55
C TRP A 152 -36.86 -9.10 -32.06
N TYR A 153 -36.31 -8.41 -31.05
CA TYR A 153 -35.08 -8.84 -30.40
C TYR A 153 -35.24 -10.22 -29.72
N ASN A 154 -36.32 -10.41 -28.97
CA ASN A 154 -36.59 -11.67 -28.30
C ASN A 154 -36.84 -12.83 -29.30
N TYR A 155 -37.45 -12.53 -30.45
CA TYR A 155 -37.57 -13.46 -31.58
C TYR A 155 -36.21 -13.82 -32.19
N SER A 156 -35.35 -12.83 -32.49
CA SER A 156 -33.96 -13.02 -32.96
C SER A 156 -33.16 -13.92 -32.02
N LEU A 157 -33.22 -13.65 -30.71
CA LEU A 157 -32.57 -14.45 -29.68
C LEU A 157 -33.11 -15.89 -29.62
N PHE A 158 -34.43 -16.07 -29.72
CA PHE A 158 -35.07 -17.39 -29.69
C PHE A 158 -34.62 -18.29 -30.83
N ILE A 159 -34.61 -17.77 -32.07
CA ILE A 159 -34.17 -18.51 -33.25
C ILE A 159 -32.68 -18.90 -33.11
N LYS A 160 -31.84 -17.99 -32.58
CA LYS A 160 -30.43 -18.28 -32.27
C LYS A 160 -30.30 -19.39 -31.20
N LEU A 161 -31.11 -19.38 -30.13
CA LEU A 161 -31.10 -20.42 -29.09
C LEU A 161 -31.60 -21.79 -29.60
N LEU A 162 -32.63 -21.79 -30.45
CA LEU A 162 -33.12 -22.99 -31.14
C LEU A 162 -32.01 -23.66 -31.97
N SER A 163 -31.20 -22.87 -32.67
CA SER A 163 -30.07 -23.36 -33.47
C SER A 163 -28.89 -23.87 -32.64
N CYS A 164 -28.74 -23.39 -31.39
CA CYS A 164 -27.57 -23.69 -30.53
C CYS A 164 -27.83 -24.70 -29.40
N HIS A 165 -29.08 -25.12 -29.15
CA HIS A 165 -29.45 -26.08 -28.10
C HIS A 165 -28.96 -25.70 -26.68
N LYS A 166 -28.99 -24.41 -26.31
CA LYS A 166 -28.59 -23.92 -24.97
C LYS A 166 -29.77 -23.42 -24.15
N GLU A 167 -29.74 -23.70 -22.85
CA GLU A 167 -30.81 -23.42 -21.89
C GLU A 167 -30.72 -22.05 -21.20
N THR A 168 -30.28 -21.01 -21.91
CA THR A 168 -30.26 -19.66 -21.32
C THR A 168 -31.66 -19.04 -21.32
N GLY A 169 -32.01 -18.36 -20.22
CA GLY A 169 -33.32 -17.73 -20.05
C GLY A 169 -33.63 -16.67 -21.10
N PHE A 170 -34.92 -16.55 -21.44
CA PHE A 170 -35.44 -15.35 -22.08
C PHE A 170 -35.45 -14.20 -21.07
N PHE A 171 -35.06 -13.01 -21.51
CA PHE A 171 -35.31 -11.77 -20.80
C PHE A 171 -36.53 -11.11 -21.45
N GLU A 172 -37.45 -10.56 -20.64
CA GLU A 172 -38.64 -9.87 -21.18
C GLU A 172 -38.27 -8.57 -21.91
N ILE A 173 -37.12 -7.99 -21.56
CA ILE A 173 -36.54 -6.78 -22.14
C ILE A 173 -35.17 -7.14 -22.74
N PRO A 174 -34.78 -6.62 -23.92
CA PRO A 174 -33.42 -6.75 -24.43
C PRO A 174 -32.38 -6.38 -23.36
N PRO A 175 -31.30 -7.15 -23.19
CA PRO A 175 -30.37 -6.93 -22.10
C PRO A 175 -29.69 -5.58 -22.26
N ASN A 176 -29.87 -4.73 -21.26
CA ASN A 176 -29.24 -3.41 -21.17
C ASN A 176 -27.70 -3.51 -21.17
N ILE A 177 -27.14 -4.68 -20.87
CA ILE A 177 -25.71 -4.96 -20.93
C ILE A 177 -25.41 -6.06 -21.95
N ARG A 178 -24.48 -5.83 -22.88
CA ARG A 178 -24.09 -6.76 -23.96
C ARG A 178 -22.59 -6.98 -23.99
N PHE A 179 -22.11 -8.17 -24.35
CA PHE A 179 -20.69 -8.46 -24.54
C PHE A 179 -20.34 -8.54 -26.03
N VAL A 180 -19.57 -7.58 -26.55
CA VAL A 180 -19.28 -7.46 -27.99
C VAL A 180 -17.88 -6.91 -28.23
N THR A 181 -17.28 -7.27 -29.37
CA THR A 181 -16.08 -6.60 -29.90
C THR A 181 -16.47 -5.58 -30.97
N TYR A 182 -16.00 -4.34 -30.81
CA TYR A 182 -16.21 -3.24 -31.75
C TYR A 182 -14.89 -2.56 -32.09
N LYS A 183 -14.76 -2.06 -33.31
CA LYS A 183 -13.64 -1.20 -33.72
C LYS A 183 -14.18 0.19 -34.03
N PHE A 184 -13.69 1.16 -33.28
CA PHE A 184 -14.04 2.57 -33.45
C PHE A 184 -13.47 3.15 -34.74
N SER A 185 -14.11 4.20 -35.27
CA SER A 185 -13.70 4.96 -36.43
C SER A 185 -12.49 5.85 -36.14
N SER A 186 -11.89 6.39 -37.20
CA SER A 186 -10.86 7.43 -37.09
C SER A 186 -11.42 8.77 -36.58
N SER A 187 -12.72 9.01 -36.73
CA SER A 187 -13.43 10.22 -36.32
C SER A 187 -13.85 10.25 -34.85
N HIS A 188 -13.84 9.12 -34.15
CA HIS A 188 -14.19 9.04 -32.73
C HIS A 188 -13.26 9.94 -31.89
N GLN A 189 -13.78 10.65 -30.88
CA GLN A 189 -12.97 11.66 -30.17
C GLN A 189 -11.79 11.05 -29.39
N VAL A 190 -12.05 10.00 -28.60
CA VAL A 190 -11.07 9.36 -27.68
C VAL A 190 -10.46 8.07 -28.26
N PHE A 191 -11.30 7.09 -28.60
CA PHE A 191 -10.89 5.74 -29.00
C PHE A 191 -10.54 5.55 -30.49
N ARG A 192 -9.93 6.55 -31.16
CA ARG A 192 -9.67 6.51 -32.62
C ARG A 192 -9.06 5.20 -33.10
N ASN A 193 -9.73 4.55 -34.06
CA ASN A 193 -9.31 3.28 -34.67
C ASN A 193 -9.08 2.11 -33.68
N ALA A 194 -9.42 2.27 -32.40
CA ALA A 194 -9.17 1.28 -31.37
C ALA A 194 -10.22 0.15 -31.41
N THR A 195 -9.82 -1.04 -30.99
CA THR A 195 -10.71 -2.19 -30.84
C THR A 195 -11.02 -2.40 -29.36
N TYR A 196 -12.29 -2.31 -28.98
CA TYR A 196 -12.78 -2.66 -27.65
C TYR A 196 -13.47 -4.02 -27.68
N THR A 197 -13.11 -4.91 -26.75
CA THR A 197 -13.78 -6.18 -26.48
C THR A 197 -14.19 -6.20 -25.01
N GLY A 198 -15.48 -6.23 -24.73
CA GLY A 198 -15.97 -6.18 -23.35
C GLY A 198 -17.47 -6.01 -23.24
N LEU A 199 -17.90 -5.63 -22.04
CA LEU A 199 -19.28 -5.30 -21.73
C LEU A 199 -19.63 -3.86 -22.21
N TRP A 200 -20.86 -3.68 -22.65
CA TRP A 200 -21.41 -2.44 -23.17
C TRP A 200 -22.77 -2.18 -22.55
N LYS A 201 -23.08 -0.91 -22.25
CA LYS A 201 -24.41 -0.47 -21.78
C LYS A 201 -24.81 0.78 -22.55
N ASN A 202 -26.01 0.78 -23.13
CA ASN A 202 -26.59 1.91 -23.88
C ASN A 202 -25.57 2.56 -24.86
N GLY A 203 -25.06 1.76 -25.81
CA GLY A 203 -24.07 2.21 -26.79
C GLY A 203 -22.64 2.39 -26.25
N LYS A 204 -22.40 2.47 -24.94
CA LYS A 204 -21.11 2.89 -24.38
C LYS A 204 -20.37 1.72 -23.68
N PRO A 205 -19.03 1.64 -23.74
CA PRO A 205 -18.24 0.71 -22.94
C PRO A 205 -18.59 0.80 -21.45
N HIS A 206 -18.94 -0.32 -20.80
CA HIS A 206 -19.43 -0.30 -19.42
C HIS A 206 -19.18 -1.65 -18.73
N GLY A 207 -18.72 -1.65 -17.48
CA GLY A 207 -18.24 -2.85 -16.81
C GLY A 207 -16.83 -3.24 -17.29
N LYS A 208 -16.53 -4.53 -17.34
CA LYS A 208 -15.18 -5.02 -17.68
C LYS A 208 -14.96 -5.10 -19.19
N GLY A 209 -13.80 -4.62 -19.64
CA GLY A 209 -13.38 -4.73 -21.04
C GLY A 209 -11.86 -4.68 -21.24
N THR A 210 -11.47 -4.89 -22.49
CA THR A 210 -10.11 -4.67 -22.99
C THR A 210 -10.18 -3.79 -24.23
N ILE A 211 -9.42 -2.69 -24.26
CA ILE A 211 -9.26 -1.84 -25.43
C ILE A 211 -7.82 -1.90 -25.95
N VAL A 212 -7.66 -1.98 -27.27
CA VAL A 212 -6.37 -2.05 -27.96
C VAL A 212 -6.33 -0.98 -29.04
N PHE A 213 -5.33 -0.10 -28.98
CA PHE A 213 -5.12 0.98 -29.95
C PHE A 213 -4.16 0.52 -31.06
N PRO A 214 -4.23 1.08 -32.29
CA PRO A 214 -3.34 0.68 -33.40
C PRO A 214 -1.85 0.82 -33.13
N GLY A 215 -1.47 1.77 -32.27
CA GLY A 215 -0.09 1.99 -31.85
C GLY A 215 0.49 0.95 -30.88
N GLY A 216 -0.27 -0.09 -30.50
CA GLY A 216 0.16 -1.14 -29.57
C GLY A 216 -0.19 -0.90 -28.10
N LYS A 217 -0.71 0.29 -27.77
CA LYS A 217 -1.23 0.60 -26.43
C LYS A 217 -2.46 -0.26 -26.12
N ARG A 218 -2.54 -0.82 -24.92
CA ARG A 218 -3.63 -1.70 -24.47
C ARG A 218 -4.05 -1.41 -23.04
N TYR A 219 -5.34 -1.35 -22.76
CA TYR A 219 -5.89 -1.30 -21.41
C TYR A 219 -6.86 -2.45 -21.18
N LYS A 220 -6.82 -3.06 -19.99
CA LYS A 220 -7.76 -4.09 -19.53
C LYS A 220 -8.22 -3.72 -18.12
N GLY A 221 -9.50 -3.48 -17.93
CA GLY A 221 -10.03 -3.03 -16.65
C GLY A 221 -11.51 -2.67 -16.71
N ASN A 222 -11.91 -1.80 -15.80
CA ASN A 222 -13.28 -1.33 -15.64
C ASN A 222 -13.56 -0.07 -16.48
N PHE A 223 -14.81 0.04 -16.93
CA PHE A 223 -15.34 1.15 -17.70
C PHE A 223 -16.69 1.57 -17.12
N ILE A 224 -16.99 2.85 -17.09
CA ILE A 224 -18.30 3.38 -16.73
C ILE A 224 -18.72 4.40 -17.77
N ASN A 225 -19.82 4.11 -18.48
CA ASN A 225 -20.46 4.99 -19.47
C ASN A 225 -19.51 5.52 -20.56
N GLY A 226 -18.57 4.67 -21.01
CA GLY A 226 -17.58 4.97 -22.03
C GLY A 226 -16.27 5.55 -21.49
N LEU A 227 -16.22 5.92 -20.21
CA LEU A 227 -14.99 6.35 -19.54
C LEU A 227 -14.28 5.15 -18.92
N ILE A 228 -12.97 5.27 -18.74
CA ILE A 228 -12.14 4.30 -18.02
C ILE A 228 -12.15 4.70 -16.54
N GLU A 229 -12.71 3.84 -15.70
CA GLU A 229 -13.12 4.18 -14.33
C GLU A 229 -13.00 2.95 -13.42
N GLY A 230 -12.34 3.11 -12.27
CA GLY A 230 -11.97 2.04 -11.36
C GLY A 230 -10.70 1.30 -11.78
N TYR A 231 -10.44 0.14 -11.14
CA TYR A 231 -9.20 -0.60 -11.30
C TYR A 231 -8.97 -1.14 -12.73
N GLY A 232 -7.73 -1.06 -13.21
CA GLY A 232 -7.29 -1.68 -14.45
C GLY A 232 -5.77 -1.77 -14.63
N LYS A 233 -5.38 -2.43 -15.72
CA LYS A 233 -3.98 -2.61 -16.15
C LYS A 233 -3.81 -1.98 -17.53
N LEU A 234 -2.85 -1.06 -17.64
CA LEU A 234 -2.50 -0.32 -18.84
C LEU A 234 -1.09 -0.71 -19.28
N GLN A 235 -0.94 -1.01 -20.57
CA GLN A 235 0.31 -1.34 -21.23
C GLN A 235 0.57 -0.29 -22.31
N VAL A 236 1.68 0.43 -22.20
CA VAL A 236 2.08 1.51 -23.12
C VAL A 236 3.36 1.10 -23.85
N PRO A 237 3.39 1.05 -25.19
CA PRO A 237 4.59 0.75 -25.94
C PRO A 237 5.58 1.92 -25.89
N VAL A 238 6.86 1.60 -25.67
CA VAL A 238 7.95 2.57 -25.53
C VAL A 238 8.86 2.47 -26.75
N ASP A 239 9.26 3.62 -27.29
CA ASP A 239 10.29 3.72 -28.32
C ASP A 239 11.69 3.80 -27.68
N ASN A 240 12.76 3.44 -28.40
CA ASN A 240 14.10 3.20 -27.84
C ASN A 240 14.84 4.42 -27.23
N THR A 241 14.15 5.53 -26.98
CA THR A 241 14.68 6.68 -26.22
C THR A 241 14.71 6.38 -24.72
N PRO A 242 15.79 6.73 -23.99
CA PRO A 242 15.86 6.51 -22.54
C PRO A 242 14.76 7.29 -21.82
N SER A 243 13.98 6.57 -21.01
CA SER A 243 12.79 7.03 -20.29
C SER A 243 13.12 7.85 -19.04
N THR A 244 13.86 8.95 -19.18
CA THR A 244 14.26 9.85 -18.06
C THR A 244 13.30 11.01 -17.82
N THR A 245 12.14 11.07 -18.48
CA THR A 245 11.17 12.18 -18.35
C THR A 245 9.71 11.70 -18.40
N THR A 246 9.39 10.63 -17.66
CA THR A 246 8.08 9.97 -17.72
C THR A 246 6.97 10.62 -16.90
N ALA A 247 7.25 11.61 -16.04
CA ALA A 247 6.21 12.38 -15.33
C ALA A 247 5.25 13.11 -16.31
N TYR A 248 5.81 13.77 -17.34
CA TYR A 248 5.04 14.52 -18.33
C TYR A 248 4.07 13.68 -19.18
N PHE A 249 4.24 12.34 -19.22
CA PHE A 249 3.37 11.47 -20.02
C PHE A 249 2.11 11.00 -19.27
N ILE A 250 2.09 11.00 -17.94
CA ILE A 250 1.01 10.36 -17.16
C ILE A 250 -0.29 11.18 -17.20
N GLN A 251 -0.21 12.51 -17.27
CA GLN A 251 -1.37 13.42 -17.38
C GLN A 251 -2.34 13.03 -18.51
N ASN A 252 -1.83 12.54 -19.63
CA ASN A 252 -2.59 12.42 -20.87
C ASN A 252 -2.43 11.05 -21.54
N VAL A 253 -2.08 9.97 -20.84
CA VAL A 253 -1.81 8.66 -21.51
C VAL A 253 -2.95 8.22 -22.45
N PHE A 254 -4.23 8.58 -22.16
CA PHE A 254 -5.38 8.35 -23.05
C PHE A 254 -5.77 9.51 -23.98
N PHE A 255 -5.47 10.75 -23.62
CA PHE A 255 -5.90 11.93 -24.37
C PHE A 255 -4.78 12.57 -25.22
N SER A 256 -3.52 12.13 -25.05
CA SER A 256 -2.39 12.58 -25.85
C SER A 256 -2.56 12.09 -27.28
N SER A 257 -2.77 13.03 -28.19
CA SER A 257 -2.93 12.81 -29.63
C SER A 257 -1.60 12.49 -30.33
N ILE A 258 -0.76 11.64 -29.73
CA ILE A 258 0.34 11.00 -30.45
C ILE A 258 -0.31 9.91 -31.28
N GLU A 259 -0.61 10.25 -32.53
CA GLU A 259 -1.05 9.31 -33.56
C GLU A 259 0.11 8.35 -33.89
N LEU A 260 0.33 7.39 -33.00
CA LEU A 260 1.20 6.25 -33.26
C LEU A 260 0.68 5.55 -34.52
N HIS A 261 1.48 5.62 -35.60
CA HIS A 261 1.16 4.92 -36.84
C HIS A 261 0.83 3.44 -36.56
N PRO A 262 -0.15 2.84 -37.26
CA PRO A 262 -0.53 1.46 -37.03
C PRO A 262 0.68 0.53 -37.15
N LEU A 263 1.08 -0.10 -36.05
CA LEU A 263 2.24 -0.98 -36.02
C LEU A 263 1.90 -2.37 -36.55
N SER A 264 2.82 -2.97 -37.29
CA SER A 264 2.74 -4.37 -37.69
C SER A 264 2.92 -5.31 -36.49
N ILE A 265 2.45 -6.56 -36.63
CA ILE A 265 2.60 -7.61 -35.60
C ILE A 265 4.08 -7.89 -35.29
N GLU A 266 4.99 -7.69 -36.25
CA GLU A 266 6.43 -7.89 -36.05
C GLU A 266 7.10 -6.75 -35.27
N GLU A 267 6.66 -5.51 -35.49
CA GLU A 267 7.12 -4.34 -34.71
C GLU A 267 6.62 -4.44 -33.25
N LEU A 268 5.35 -4.81 -33.06
CA LEU A 268 4.78 -5.03 -31.72
C LEU A 268 5.50 -6.11 -30.91
N LYS A 269 6.06 -7.13 -31.56
CA LYS A 269 6.88 -8.18 -30.91
C LYS A 269 8.27 -7.69 -30.49
N LYS A 270 8.78 -6.62 -31.09
CA LYS A 270 10.12 -6.05 -30.81
C LYS A 270 10.08 -4.87 -29.84
N LYS A 271 8.91 -4.24 -29.62
CA LYS A 271 8.75 -3.14 -28.67
C LYS A 271 8.87 -3.59 -27.21
N LYS A 272 9.42 -2.70 -26.39
CA LYS A 272 9.29 -2.74 -24.92
C LYS A 272 8.02 -2.00 -24.49
N TYR A 273 7.59 -2.23 -23.26
CA TYR A 273 6.36 -1.66 -22.71
C TYR A 273 6.55 -1.17 -21.28
N ASP A 274 5.97 -0.01 -20.99
CA ASP A 274 5.64 0.40 -19.63
C ASP A 274 4.33 -0.27 -19.22
N TYR A 275 4.25 -0.66 -17.95
CA TYR A 275 3.08 -1.29 -17.34
C TYR A 275 2.61 -0.41 -16.19
N MET A 276 1.33 -0.04 -16.19
CA MET A 276 0.69 0.74 -15.13
C MET A 276 -0.53 -0.02 -14.61
N GLU A 277 -0.72 -0.02 -13.31
CA GLU A 277 -1.67 -0.89 -12.63
C GLU A 277 -2.22 -0.20 -11.38
N GLY A 278 -3.54 -0.06 -11.29
CA GLY A 278 -4.17 0.66 -10.19
C GLY A 278 -5.55 1.17 -10.55
N ASN A 279 -6.07 2.08 -9.73
CA ASN A 279 -7.35 2.74 -9.97
C ASN A 279 -7.20 3.86 -11.01
N PHE A 280 -8.21 4.00 -11.87
CA PHE A 280 -8.35 5.08 -12.84
C PHE A 280 -9.61 5.86 -12.56
N LYS A 281 -9.58 7.17 -12.81
CA LYS A 281 -10.73 8.08 -12.73
C LYS A 281 -10.71 8.99 -13.95
N ASN A 282 -11.79 9.04 -14.71
CA ASN A 282 -11.88 9.75 -16.00
C ASN A 282 -10.72 9.41 -16.98
N GLY A 283 -10.20 8.18 -16.93
CA GLY A 283 -9.09 7.71 -17.77
C GLY A 283 -7.68 8.12 -17.34
N VAL A 284 -7.48 8.80 -16.21
CA VAL A 284 -6.16 9.05 -15.61
C VAL A 284 -5.97 8.23 -14.33
N LEU A 285 -4.72 7.97 -13.92
CA LEU A 285 -4.44 7.28 -12.65
C LEU A 285 -4.92 8.10 -11.45
N HIS A 286 -5.50 7.42 -10.46
CA HIS A 286 -6.06 8.04 -9.26
C HIS A 286 -6.04 7.06 -8.06
N GLY A 287 -5.72 7.53 -6.87
CA GLY A 287 -5.48 6.69 -5.70
C GLY A 287 -4.21 5.87 -5.84
N LEU A 288 -4.09 4.77 -5.08
CA LEU A 288 -2.92 3.89 -5.12
C LEU A 288 -2.74 3.21 -6.49
N ALA A 289 -1.55 3.34 -7.08
CA ALA A 289 -1.15 2.64 -8.29
C ALA A 289 0.35 2.28 -8.30
N MET A 290 0.69 1.38 -9.23
CA MET A 290 2.05 0.90 -9.50
C MET A 290 2.37 1.09 -10.98
N ILE A 291 3.57 1.56 -11.28
CA ILE A 291 4.14 1.67 -12.62
C ILE A 291 5.47 0.90 -12.63
N ARG A 292 5.66 0.07 -13.66
CA ARG A 292 6.94 -0.55 -14.00
C ARG A 292 7.33 -0.13 -15.41
N PHE A 293 8.42 0.60 -15.52
CA PHE A 293 8.91 1.14 -16.77
C PHE A 293 9.75 0.13 -17.57
N ALA A 294 9.85 0.33 -18.87
CA ALA A 294 10.58 -0.51 -19.83
C ALA A 294 12.11 -0.57 -19.61
N ASN A 295 12.66 0.40 -18.86
CA ASN A 295 14.06 0.43 -18.43
C ASN A 295 14.32 -0.38 -17.15
N GLY A 296 13.27 -0.75 -16.41
CA GLY A 296 13.34 -1.46 -15.13
C GLY A 296 12.95 -0.61 -13.93
N ASP A 297 12.87 0.72 -14.07
CA ASP A 297 12.45 1.62 -12.99
C ASP A 297 11.03 1.26 -12.52
N THR A 298 10.72 1.51 -11.25
CA THR A 298 9.38 1.33 -10.70
C THR A 298 8.93 2.53 -9.87
N TYR A 299 7.63 2.78 -9.87
CA TYR A 299 6.97 3.66 -8.92
C TYR A 299 5.77 2.93 -8.32
N ARG A 300 5.58 3.03 -7.01
CA ARG A 300 4.42 2.50 -6.29
C ARG A 300 3.99 3.53 -5.27
N GLY A 301 2.80 4.10 -5.44
CA GLY A 301 2.35 5.21 -4.61
C GLY A 301 1.01 5.79 -5.06
N TYR A 302 0.64 6.90 -4.45
CA TYR A 302 -0.63 7.57 -4.71
C TYR A 302 -0.57 8.49 -5.92
N PHE A 303 -1.71 8.60 -6.61
CA PHE A 303 -1.92 9.49 -7.75
C PHE A 303 -3.16 10.38 -7.57
N LYS A 304 -3.07 11.63 -7.99
CA LYS A 304 -4.20 12.56 -8.08
C LYS A 304 -4.23 13.19 -9.46
N ASN A 305 -5.33 12.99 -10.20
CA ASN A 305 -5.50 13.49 -11.57
C ASN A 305 -4.34 13.13 -12.53
N GLY A 306 -3.77 11.92 -12.40
CA GLY A 306 -2.62 11.48 -13.19
C GLY A 306 -1.24 11.95 -12.70
N HIS A 307 -1.14 12.80 -11.69
CA HIS A 307 0.12 13.19 -11.06
C HIS A 307 0.44 12.31 -9.86
N ARG A 308 1.72 12.02 -9.61
CA ARG A 308 2.15 11.50 -8.30
C ARG A 308 1.90 12.56 -7.24
N GLU A 309 1.08 12.21 -6.26
CA GLU A 309 0.60 13.10 -5.21
C GLU A 309 0.40 12.24 -3.97
N GLY A 310 0.92 12.66 -2.83
CA GLY A 310 0.89 11.86 -1.61
C GLY A 310 2.08 10.92 -1.48
N PHE A 311 1.92 9.85 -0.70
CA PHE A 311 3.03 8.93 -0.41
C PHE A 311 3.41 8.05 -1.61
N GLY A 312 4.72 7.78 -1.80
CA GLY A 312 5.18 6.83 -2.80
C GLY A 312 6.63 6.37 -2.67
N ILE A 313 6.89 5.21 -3.26
CA ILE A 313 8.20 4.58 -3.42
C ILE A 313 8.59 4.63 -4.89
N ASN A 314 9.79 5.10 -5.18
CA ASN A 314 10.36 5.24 -6.52
C ASN A 314 11.74 4.56 -6.55
N CYS A 315 11.90 3.56 -7.43
CA CYS A 315 13.13 2.83 -7.68
C CYS A 315 13.63 3.16 -9.08
N GLN A 316 14.87 3.62 -9.19
CA GLN A 316 15.54 3.90 -10.45
C GLN A 316 16.78 3.02 -10.61
N LEU A 317 16.83 2.25 -11.69
CA LEU A 317 17.91 1.30 -11.98
C LEU A 317 18.89 1.90 -13.00
N SER A 318 20.03 2.36 -12.50
CA SER A 318 21.07 2.95 -13.37
C SER A 318 22.20 1.94 -13.62
N PHE A 319 22.29 1.44 -14.86
CA PHE A 319 23.36 0.55 -15.30
C PHE A 319 24.75 1.13 -14.94
N GLY A 320 25.49 0.43 -14.08
CA GLY A 320 26.84 0.81 -13.64
C GLY A 320 26.94 1.88 -12.55
N VAL A 321 25.81 2.49 -12.13
CA VAL A 321 25.79 3.53 -11.07
C VAL A 321 25.06 3.06 -9.81
N GLY A 322 24.27 1.99 -9.90
CA GLY A 322 23.56 1.38 -8.77
C GLY A 322 22.07 1.67 -8.75
N GLU A 323 21.43 1.26 -7.67
CA GLU A 323 20.01 1.51 -7.41
C GLU A 323 19.87 2.87 -6.73
N ARG A 324 18.88 3.66 -7.14
CA ARG A 324 18.50 4.91 -6.48
C ARG A 324 17.05 4.80 -6.04
N MET A 325 16.84 4.90 -4.75
CA MET A 325 15.55 4.70 -4.12
C MET A 325 15.10 5.98 -3.44
N TYR A 326 13.84 6.36 -3.65
CA TYR A 326 13.17 7.39 -2.86
C TYR A 326 11.88 6.82 -2.28
N CYS A 327 11.64 7.08 -1.01
CA CYS A 327 10.50 6.59 -0.25
C CYS A 327 9.99 7.75 0.61
N GLY A 328 8.89 8.37 0.21
CA GLY A 328 8.49 9.66 0.78
C GLY A 328 7.28 10.26 0.10
N HIS A 329 6.99 11.52 0.46
CA HIS A 329 5.84 12.23 -0.07
C HIS A 329 6.16 12.95 -1.40
N PHE A 330 5.17 12.99 -2.28
CA PHE A 330 5.19 13.60 -3.61
C PHE A 330 4.11 14.67 -3.71
N LYS A 331 4.37 15.72 -4.49
CA LYS A 331 3.40 16.77 -4.80
C LYS A 331 3.59 17.24 -6.24
N ASN A 332 2.56 17.13 -7.07
CA ASN A 332 2.61 17.42 -8.50
C ASN A 332 3.86 16.81 -9.19
N ASP A 333 4.07 15.50 -9.00
CA ASP A 333 5.22 14.75 -9.50
C ASP A 333 6.61 15.06 -8.91
N MET A 334 6.78 16.03 -8.02
CA MET A 334 8.06 16.32 -7.37
C MET A 334 8.12 15.73 -5.96
N LYS A 335 9.30 15.32 -5.48
CA LYS A 335 9.51 15.00 -4.05
C LYS A 335 9.21 16.23 -3.19
N HIS A 336 8.45 16.07 -2.11
CA HIS A 336 8.00 17.17 -1.27
C HIS A 336 7.60 16.68 0.12
N GLY A 337 7.92 17.42 1.19
CA GLY A 337 7.70 16.97 2.57
C GLY A 337 8.73 15.92 3.00
N TYR A 338 8.42 15.11 4.01
CA TYR A 338 9.37 14.11 4.50
C TYR A 338 9.59 12.97 3.49
N GLY A 339 10.85 12.56 3.32
CA GLY A 339 11.21 11.41 2.51
C GLY A 339 12.63 10.92 2.74
N VAL A 340 12.80 9.60 2.61
CA VAL A 340 14.09 8.93 2.64
C VAL A 340 14.58 8.71 1.21
N TYR A 341 15.84 9.06 0.95
CA TYR A 341 16.54 8.78 -0.29
C TYR A 341 17.75 7.90 -0.01
N SER A 342 17.96 6.87 -0.82
CA SER A 342 19.05 5.92 -0.66
C SER A 342 19.72 5.66 -2.01
N THR A 343 21.04 5.59 -1.99
CA THR A 343 21.88 5.23 -3.13
C THR A 343 23.02 4.33 -2.64
N ASN A 344 23.81 3.78 -3.58
CA ASN A 344 25.04 3.07 -3.25
C ASN A 344 26.08 3.91 -2.46
N HIS A 345 25.96 5.25 -2.41
CA HIS A 345 26.96 6.16 -1.84
C HIS A 345 26.48 6.94 -0.61
N GLU A 346 25.17 7.02 -0.40
CA GLU A 346 24.59 7.83 0.66
C GLU A 346 23.16 7.40 1.01
N LYS A 347 22.76 7.67 2.24
CA LYS A 347 21.38 7.63 2.70
C LYS A 347 21.02 8.99 3.29
N TYR A 348 19.89 9.57 2.89
CA TYR A 348 19.35 10.83 3.41
C TYR A 348 17.95 10.58 3.97
N LEU A 349 17.69 11.09 5.17
CA LEU A 349 16.40 11.04 5.85
C LEU A 349 16.02 12.47 6.26
N GLY A 350 15.05 13.10 5.58
CA GLY A 350 14.74 14.50 5.86
C GLY A 350 13.66 15.09 4.98
N MET A 351 13.55 16.42 5.01
CA MET A 351 12.54 17.16 4.27
C MET A 351 12.98 17.45 2.83
N TRP A 352 12.00 17.52 1.93
CA TRP A 352 12.17 17.77 0.50
C TRP A 352 11.28 18.92 0.06
N GLU A 353 11.78 19.72 -0.87
CA GLU A 353 10.98 20.73 -1.56
C GLU A 353 11.34 20.76 -3.04
N ASN A 354 10.36 20.47 -3.91
CA ASN A 354 10.48 20.55 -5.37
C ASN A 354 11.70 19.75 -5.91
N ASP A 355 11.77 18.46 -5.54
CA ASP A 355 12.85 17.52 -5.85
C ASP A 355 14.22 17.76 -5.18
N LEU A 356 14.40 18.84 -4.42
CA LEU A 356 15.63 19.17 -3.69
C LEU A 356 15.54 18.85 -2.19
N ARG A 357 16.66 18.49 -1.55
CA ARG A 357 16.75 18.41 -0.08
C ARG A 357 16.62 19.81 0.52
N HIS A 358 15.77 19.97 1.53
CA HIS A 358 15.49 21.24 2.20
C HIS A 358 15.14 21.01 3.67
N GLY A 359 15.18 22.04 4.52
CA GLY A 359 14.74 21.95 5.92
C GLY A 359 15.59 21.00 6.76
N LYS A 360 14.99 20.43 7.82
CA LYS A 360 15.67 19.51 8.74
C LYS A 360 15.86 18.11 8.12
N GLY A 361 17.00 17.48 8.41
CA GLY A 361 17.28 16.09 8.02
C GLY A 361 18.64 15.58 8.48
N CYS A 362 18.89 14.29 8.29
CA CYS A 362 20.20 13.67 8.44
C CYS A 362 20.64 12.93 7.16
N GLN A 363 21.96 12.74 7.04
CA GLN A 363 22.60 12.08 5.91
C GLN A 363 23.73 11.18 6.43
N ILE A 364 23.90 10.02 5.82
CA ILE A 364 24.96 9.05 6.11
C ILE A 364 25.68 8.77 4.80
N THR A 365 26.99 9.04 4.76
CA THR A 365 27.82 8.77 3.58
C THR A 365 28.36 7.34 3.57
N ILE A 366 28.85 6.88 2.43
CA ILE A 366 29.52 5.57 2.28
C ILE A 366 30.72 5.39 3.23
N ASP A 367 31.37 6.48 3.61
CA ASP A 367 32.52 6.50 4.54
C ASP A 367 32.08 6.40 6.02
N GLY A 368 30.78 6.23 6.29
CA GLY A 368 30.22 6.14 7.63
C GLY A 368 30.11 7.48 8.36
N VAL A 369 30.23 8.61 7.65
CA VAL A 369 30.08 9.95 8.22
C VAL A 369 28.60 10.27 8.37
N TYR A 370 28.18 10.69 9.56
CA TYR A 370 26.83 11.12 9.85
C TYR A 370 26.74 12.65 9.92
N HIS A 371 25.83 13.23 9.16
CA HIS A 371 25.49 14.65 9.18
C HIS A 371 24.04 14.80 9.65
N GLU A 372 23.75 15.78 10.51
CA GLU A 372 22.38 16.17 10.85
C GLU A 372 22.25 17.68 10.98
N GLY A 373 21.16 18.26 10.46
CA GLY A 373 21.07 19.71 10.36
C GLY A 373 20.06 20.22 9.35
N ILE A 374 20.32 21.43 8.87
CA ILE A 374 19.49 22.16 7.94
C ILE A 374 20.10 22.10 6.54
N PHE A 375 19.28 21.70 5.58
CA PHE A 375 19.56 21.73 4.15
C PHE A 375 18.83 22.89 3.47
N ASP A 376 19.47 23.55 2.51
CA ASP A 376 18.80 24.46 1.56
C ASP A 376 19.26 24.13 0.14
N LYS A 377 18.31 23.73 -0.71
CA LYS A 377 18.51 23.43 -2.15
C LYS A 377 19.71 22.50 -2.36
N ASP A 378 19.63 21.32 -1.75
CA ASP A 378 20.66 20.28 -1.73
C ASP A 378 21.98 20.64 -1.02
N ARG A 379 22.11 21.80 -0.38
CA ARG A 379 23.32 22.14 0.41
C ARG A 379 23.07 21.96 1.89
N PHE A 380 23.92 21.19 2.55
CA PHE A 380 24.03 21.21 4.00
C PHE A 380 24.64 22.53 4.45
N ILE A 381 23.87 23.38 5.15
CA ILE A 381 24.29 24.76 5.47
C ILE A 381 24.66 24.96 6.95
N ARG A 382 24.06 24.18 7.86
CA ARG A 382 24.32 24.27 9.30
C ARG A 382 23.87 23.00 10.01
N GLY A 383 24.67 22.50 10.93
CA GLY A 383 24.32 21.30 11.70
C GLY A 383 25.47 20.71 12.49
N GLN A 384 25.37 19.41 12.75
CA GLN A 384 26.42 18.57 13.33
C GLN A 384 26.92 17.56 12.30
N MET A 385 28.18 17.18 12.42
CA MET A 385 28.85 16.13 11.67
C MET A 385 29.59 15.24 12.67
N ILE A 386 29.35 13.94 12.61
CA ILE A 386 29.92 12.93 13.52
C ILE A 386 30.66 11.90 12.67
N TYR A 387 31.93 11.67 13.00
CA TYR A 387 32.78 10.65 12.40
C TYR A 387 33.41 9.77 13.48
N TYR A 388 33.34 8.45 13.28
CA TYR A 388 33.88 7.44 14.18
C TYR A 388 35.19 6.89 13.62
N CYS A 389 36.31 7.22 14.25
CA CYS A 389 37.62 6.67 13.90
C CYS A 389 37.77 5.22 14.38
N GLU A 390 38.69 4.46 13.79
CA GLU A 390 38.92 3.03 14.06
C GLU A 390 39.15 2.70 15.56
N ASN A 391 39.64 3.66 16.36
CA ASN A 391 39.90 3.53 17.79
C ASN A 391 38.76 4.06 18.70
N LEU A 392 37.51 4.09 18.21
CA LEU A 392 36.32 4.65 18.91
C LEU A 392 36.39 6.14 19.25
N LEU A 393 37.43 6.86 18.81
CA LEU A 393 37.50 8.31 18.95
C LEU A 393 36.44 8.96 18.06
N THR A 394 35.61 9.79 18.68
CA THR A 394 34.56 10.55 18.01
C THR A 394 35.11 11.92 17.60
N THR A 395 35.13 12.21 16.30
CA THR A 395 35.33 13.57 15.82
C THR A 395 33.95 14.14 15.53
N THR A 396 33.56 15.17 16.30
CA THR A 396 32.26 15.84 16.12
C THR A 396 32.49 17.30 15.80
N PHE A 397 31.95 17.78 14.68
CA PHE A 397 31.94 19.19 14.32
C PHE A 397 30.52 19.72 14.31
N SER A 398 30.26 20.81 15.04
CA SER A 398 28.95 21.47 15.09
C SER A 398 29.10 22.93 14.66
N GLY A 399 28.46 23.35 13.57
CA GLY A 399 28.66 24.68 13.01
C GLY A 399 28.07 24.91 11.62
N ASP A 400 28.59 25.93 10.94
CA ASP A 400 28.20 26.34 9.58
C ASP A 400 28.99 25.60 8.48
N PHE A 401 28.31 25.25 7.40
CA PHE A 401 28.83 24.50 6.26
C PHE A 401 28.52 25.21 4.94
N ASP A 402 29.41 25.06 3.94
CA ASP A 402 29.12 25.46 2.54
C ASP A 402 28.50 24.29 1.75
N LYS A 403 28.94 23.08 2.09
CA LYS A 403 28.38 21.79 1.68
C LYS A 403 28.87 20.68 2.62
N GLU A 404 28.38 19.48 2.41
CA GLU A 404 28.74 18.26 3.16
C GLU A 404 30.27 18.13 3.34
N GLY A 405 30.70 17.95 4.59
CA GLY A 405 32.11 17.85 4.99
C GLY A 405 32.95 19.13 4.91
N ILE A 406 32.46 20.20 4.26
CA ILE A 406 33.19 21.46 4.06
C ILE A 406 32.59 22.59 4.91
N THR A 407 33.35 22.93 5.94
CA THR A 407 33.04 24.00 6.90
C THR A 407 33.37 25.37 6.32
N ASN A 408 32.51 26.34 6.62
CA ASN A 408 32.71 27.73 6.19
C ASN A 408 31.92 28.69 7.09
N GLY A 409 32.40 28.90 8.31
CA GLY A 409 31.72 29.76 9.27
C GLY A 409 32.14 29.47 10.71
N LYS A 410 31.25 29.76 11.66
CA LYS A 410 31.52 29.49 13.08
C LYS A 410 31.21 28.02 13.39
N GLY A 411 32.00 27.44 14.28
CA GLY A 411 31.74 26.08 14.75
C GLY A 411 32.54 25.69 15.99
N ILE A 412 32.30 24.46 16.40
CA ILE A 412 32.94 23.78 17.52
C ILE A 412 33.39 22.40 17.03
N LEU A 413 34.69 22.13 17.10
CA LEU A 413 35.28 20.83 16.76
C LEU A 413 35.68 20.10 18.04
N HIS A 414 35.00 19.00 18.35
CA HIS A 414 35.40 18.02 19.35
C HIS A 414 36.35 17.00 18.71
N THR A 415 37.54 16.86 19.29
CA THR A 415 38.56 15.87 18.88
C THR A 415 38.63 14.68 19.85
N SER A 416 38.07 14.84 21.04
CA SER A 416 37.83 13.81 22.04
C SER A 416 36.59 14.20 22.86
N PRO A 417 36.06 13.31 23.72
CA PRO A 417 35.01 13.66 24.70
C PRO A 417 35.34 14.88 25.59
N PHE A 418 36.63 15.17 25.77
CA PHE A 418 37.15 16.18 26.70
C PHE A 418 37.69 17.42 25.97
N ASP A 419 38.19 17.27 24.75
CA ASP A 419 38.94 18.28 24.01
C ASP A 419 38.11 18.90 22.88
N TYR A 420 37.93 20.23 22.90
CA TYR A 420 37.19 20.94 21.86
C TYR A 420 37.80 22.29 21.48
N ILE A 421 37.56 22.70 20.24
CA ILE A 421 38.05 23.95 19.65
C ILE A 421 36.84 24.74 19.13
N GLU A 422 36.58 25.90 19.71
CA GLU A 422 35.60 26.86 19.20
C GLU A 422 36.30 27.85 18.26
N GLY A 423 35.71 28.22 17.12
CA GLY A 423 36.36 29.17 16.22
C GLY A 423 35.64 29.40 14.90
N TYR A 424 36.34 30.05 13.96
CA TYR A 424 35.92 30.16 12.57
C TYR A 424 36.71 29.16 11.71
N PHE A 425 36.00 28.24 11.07
CA PHE A 425 36.54 27.11 10.32
C PHE A 425 36.30 27.29 8.82
N GLN A 426 37.31 26.96 8.03
CA GLN A 426 37.25 26.96 6.58
C GLN A 426 38.01 25.76 6.02
N GLY A 427 37.34 24.89 5.27
CA GLY A 427 37.93 23.69 4.66
C GLY A 427 37.24 22.39 5.05
N ASN A 428 37.82 21.25 4.63
CA ASN A 428 37.24 19.93 4.85
C ASN A 428 37.82 19.29 6.11
N VAL A 429 36.95 18.95 7.07
CA VAL A 429 37.29 18.44 8.41
C VAL A 429 37.95 17.06 8.38
N LEU A 430 37.64 16.23 7.37
CA LEU A 430 38.23 14.89 7.20
C LEU A 430 39.50 14.90 6.33
N SER A 431 39.89 16.08 5.83
CA SER A 431 41.08 16.25 5.00
C SER A 431 42.23 16.88 5.78
N ASN A 432 43.44 16.82 5.23
CA ASN A 432 44.60 17.50 5.79
C ASN A 432 44.55 19.05 5.66
N GLU A 433 43.50 19.63 5.06
CA GLU A 433 43.37 21.05 4.78
C GLU A 433 42.17 21.68 5.52
N LEU A 434 42.31 21.84 6.84
CA LEU A 434 41.38 22.59 7.69
C LEU A 434 42.03 23.85 8.25
N LYS A 435 41.51 25.02 7.90
CA LYS A 435 41.98 26.32 8.41
C LYS A 435 41.09 26.80 9.55
N ILE A 436 41.69 26.97 10.73
CA ILE A 436 41.02 27.51 11.92
C ILE A 436 41.52 28.93 12.15
N SER A 437 40.61 29.87 12.39
CA SER A 437 40.91 31.27 12.71
C SER A 437 40.10 31.74 13.91
N ASN A 438 40.69 32.62 14.73
CA ASN A 438 40.15 33.04 16.03
C ASN A 438 39.73 31.85 16.92
N GLY A 439 40.51 30.76 16.86
CA GLY A 439 40.24 29.52 17.58
C GLY A 439 40.58 29.59 19.06
N VAL A 440 39.71 29.08 19.92
CA VAL A 440 39.92 28.88 21.35
C VAL A 440 39.83 27.38 21.64
N TYR A 441 40.94 26.77 22.00
CA TYR A 441 40.96 25.41 22.54
C TYR A 441 40.51 25.43 24.01
N LYS A 442 39.63 24.50 24.36
CA LYS A 442 39.13 24.27 25.71
C LYS A 442 39.14 22.77 25.99
N ARG A 443 39.44 22.42 27.23
CA ARG A 443 39.35 21.05 27.75
C ARG A 443 38.34 21.04 28.90
N LYS A 444 37.41 20.07 28.90
CA LYS A 444 36.55 19.82 30.07
C LYS A 444 37.40 19.28 31.21
N ASP A 445 37.17 19.77 32.42
CA ASP A 445 37.91 19.32 33.61
C ASP A 445 37.70 17.82 33.87
N ASP A 446 38.80 17.11 34.15
CA ASP A 446 38.79 15.67 34.40
C ASP A 446 38.04 15.36 35.72
N VAL A 447 36.88 14.71 35.64
CA VAL A 447 36.25 14.03 36.81
C VAL A 447 37.10 12.82 37.26
N LEU A 448 38.03 12.35 36.41
CA LEU A 448 38.79 11.12 36.60
C LEU A 448 40.31 11.33 36.61
N LEU A 449 40.80 12.09 37.60
CA LEU A 449 42.10 11.81 38.26
C LEU A 449 41.99 10.59 39.22
N MET A 450 41.19 9.60 38.83
CA MET A 450 40.82 8.44 39.62
C MET A 450 41.53 7.19 39.09
N ASP A 451 41.88 6.32 40.04
CA ASP A 451 42.58 5.05 39.90
C ASP A 451 42.18 4.27 38.61
N PRO A 452 43.12 3.60 37.90
CA PRO A 452 42.78 2.69 36.80
C PRO A 452 41.66 1.69 37.13
N ILE A 453 41.54 1.27 38.39
CA ILE A 453 40.45 0.41 38.89
C ILE A 453 39.10 1.15 38.85
N LEU A 454 39.06 2.44 39.17
CA LEU A 454 37.84 3.26 39.12
C LEU A 454 37.38 3.54 37.69
N ARG A 455 38.26 3.59 36.68
CA ARG A 455 37.83 3.58 35.26
C ARG A 455 37.07 2.31 34.87
N LEU A 456 37.42 1.17 35.48
CA LEU A 456 36.83 -0.14 35.21
C LEU A 456 35.57 -0.40 36.05
N VAL A 457 35.46 0.21 37.24
CA VAL A 457 34.33 0.08 38.17
C VAL A 457 33.30 1.19 38.01
N SER A 458 33.65 2.34 37.41
CA SER A 458 32.69 3.39 37.08
C SER A 458 31.48 2.79 36.35
N PRO A 459 30.23 3.13 36.71
CA PRO A 459 29.08 2.74 35.91
C PRO A 459 29.29 3.22 34.46
N VAL A 460 28.60 2.56 33.53
CA VAL A 460 28.44 3.12 32.18
C VAL A 460 27.50 4.33 32.34
N LEU A 461 28.08 5.45 32.77
CA LEU A 461 27.47 6.76 32.60
C LEU A 461 27.41 6.99 31.10
N ASP A 462 26.24 7.40 30.61
CA ASP A 462 26.00 7.89 29.27
C ASP A 462 26.68 9.27 29.07
N GLU A 463 27.97 9.35 29.39
CA GLU A 463 28.68 10.62 29.64
C GLU A 463 29.16 11.33 28.38
N THR A 464 28.80 10.78 27.21
CA THR A 464 28.70 11.53 25.96
C THR A 464 27.36 11.24 25.30
N ILE A 465 26.26 11.64 25.93
CA ILE A 465 25.13 12.19 25.17
C ILE A 465 25.68 13.39 24.41
N ILE A 466 26.15 13.12 23.20
CA ILE A 466 26.03 14.09 22.11
C ILE A 466 24.53 14.24 21.94
N ASP A 467 24.00 15.47 21.94
CA ASP A 467 22.59 15.73 21.64
C ASP A 467 22.37 15.55 20.12
N VAL A 468 22.43 14.28 19.71
CA VAL A 468 22.06 13.78 18.40
C VAL A 468 20.54 13.88 18.29
N ASN A 469 20.04 14.18 17.09
CA ASN A 469 18.63 14.18 16.70
C ASN A 469 17.83 15.47 16.94
N GLU A 470 18.35 16.49 17.64
CA GLU A 470 17.66 17.80 17.79
C GLU A 470 17.29 18.44 16.43
N ASN A 471 18.12 18.20 15.42
CA ASN A 471 18.07 18.86 14.13
C ASN A 471 17.47 18.01 13.00
N VAL A 472 16.91 16.84 13.31
CA VAL A 472 16.50 15.85 12.29
C VAL A 472 15.04 16.01 11.80
N GLY A 473 14.25 16.86 12.46
CA GLY A 473 12.85 17.15 12.09
C GLY A 473 11.88 16.58 13.11
N ASP A 474 10.60 16.92 13.00
CA ASP A 474 9.58 16.29 13.84
C ASP A 474 9.33 14.85 13.35
N ILE A 475 9.57 13.89 14.24
CA ILE A 475 9.31 12.47 13.96
C ILE A 475 7.80 12.23 13.78
N GLY A 476 6.95 13.09 14.33
CA GLY A 476 5.50 13.10 14.08
C GLY A 476 5.16 13.38 12.61
N GLU A 477 5.89 14.23 11.90
CA GLU A 477 5.59 14.51 10.47
C GLU A 477 5.94 13.34 9.55
N ARG A 478 6.78 12.40 10.01
CA ARG A 478 7.18 11.21 9.24
C ARG A 478 5.97 10.34 8.93
N TRP A 479 5.86 9.96 7.66
CA TRP A 479 4.88 9.00 7.14
C TRP A 479 3.40 9.36 7.36
N LEU A 480 3.09 10.59 7.79
CA LEU A 480 1.72 11.07 8.01
C LEU A 480 0.83 10.86 6.76
N GLY A 481 1.40 11.12 5.57
CA GLY A 481 0.73 10.87 4.28
C GLY A 481 0.26 9.43 4.05
N LEU A 482 0.93 8.44 4.66
CA LEU A 482 0.57 7.02 4.55
C LEU A 482 -0.70 6.72 5.37
N PHE A 483 -0.84 7.36 6.54
CA PHE A 483 -2.02 7.25 7.40
C PHE A 483 -3.20 8.09 6.87
N THR A 484 -2.97 9.33 6.42
CA THR A 484 -4.05 10.18 5.89
C THR A 484 -4.69 9.57 4.64
N HIS A 485 -3.90 9.09 3.68
CA HIS A 485 -4.48 8.41 2.50
C HIS A 485 -5.16 7.09 2.83
N PHE A 486 -4.75 6.39 3.89
CA PHE A 486 -5.50 5.24 4.37
C PHE A 486 -6.90 5.63 4.87
N LEU A 487 -7.02 6.73 5.62
CA LEU A 487 -8.32 7.24 6.09
C LEU A 487 -9.19 7.73 4.93
N GLU A 488 -8.60 8.42 3.94
CA GLU A 488 -9.28 8.88 2.72
C GLU A 488 -9.76 7.70 1.84
N ASP A 489 -8.88 6.78 1.43
CA ASP A 489 -9.20 5.71 0.48
C ASP A 489 -10.04 4.57 1.11
N HIS A 490 -9.82 4.26 2.39
CA HIS A 490 -10.39 3.07 3.02
C HIS A 490 -11.48 3.34 4.06
N PHE A 491 -11.50 4.50 4.73
CA PHE A 491 -12.59 4.91 5.63
C PHE A 491 -13.44 6.06 5.08
N LYS A 492 -13.01 6.74 4.00
CA LYS A 492 -13.64 7.96 3.44
C LYS A 492 -13.73 9.13 4.44
N ILE A 493 -12.73 9.25 5.31
CA ILE A 493 -12.65 10.33 6.31
C ILE A 493 -11.49 11.26 5.92
N GLU A 494 -11.81 12.53 5.67
CA GLU A 494 -10.83 13.60 5.45
C GLU A 494 -10.43 14.23 6.80
N CYS A 495 -9.57 13.56 7.57
CA CYS A 495 -8.98 14.11 8.81
C CYS A 495 -7.54 13.61 9.03
N SER A 496 -6.80 14.28 9.92
CA SER A 496 -5.53 13.75 10.44
C SER A 496 -5.76 12.55 11.37
N ILE A 497 -4.72 11.74 11.56
CA ILE A 497 -4.80 10.57 12.46
C ILE A 497 -4.88 11.00 13.94
N GLU A 498 -4.33 12.18 14.26
CA GLU A 498 -4.44 12.79 15.58
C GLU A 498 -5.88 13.29 15.88
N GLU A 499 -6.57 13.85 14.89
CA GLU A 499 -7.99 14.24 15.02
C GLU A 499 -8.92 13.02 15.16
N LEU A 500 -8.60 11.89 14.52
CA LEU A 500 -9.41 10.67 14.56
C LEU A 500 -9.69 10.17 15.99
N GLU A 501 -8.74 10.35 16.91
CA GLU A 501 -8.92 9.97 18.32
C GLU A 501 -10.03 10.76 19.04
N SER A 502 -10.36 11.95 18.54
CA SER A 502 -11.42 12.83 19.09
C SER A 502 -12.82 12.56 18.48
N LEU A 503 -12.90 11.84 17.36
CA LEU A 503 -14.15 11.60 16.62
C LEU A 503 -15.01 10.49 17.27
N GLN A 504 -15.70 10.83 18.36
CA GLN A 504 -16.56 9.88 19.09
C GLN A 504 -17.96 9.67 18.47
N ASN A 505 -18.44 10.61 17.63
CA ASN A 505 -19.84 10.70 17.18
C ASN A 505 -20.14 10.03 15.81
N VAL A 506 -19.23 9.20 15.28
CA VAL A 506 -19.41 8.55 13.96
C VAL A 506 -20.19 7.23 14.11
N GLU A 507 -21.12 6.95 13.19
CA GLU A 507 -21.83 5.67 13.14
C GLU A 507 -20.88 4.52 12.75
N LYS A 508 -20.40 3.77 13.73
CA LYS A 508 -19.39 2.71 13.52
C LYS A 508 -19.84 1.60 12.58
N ASN A 509 -21.15 1.36 12.44
CA ASN A 509 -21.69 0.41 11.47
C ASN A 509 -21.36 0.84 10.03
N GLU A 510 -21.51 2.13 9.70
CA GLU A 510 -21.16 2.67 8.38
C GLU A 510 -19.66 2.48 8.08
N ILE A 511 -18.80 2.74 9.07
CA ILE A 511 -17.35 2.50 8.95
C ILE A 511 -17.02 1.03 8.68
N TRP A 512 -17.65 0.09 9.39
CA TRP A 512 -17.48 -1.34 9.14
C TRP A 512 -18.00 -1.73 7.74
N GLU A 513 -19.13 -1.19 7.28
CA GLU A 513 -19.63 -1.41 5.91
C GLU A 513 -18.67 -0.86 4.83
N ILE A 514 -18.10 0.33 5.03
CA ILE A 514 -17.08 0.91 4.14
C ILE A 514 -15.82 0.04 4.12
N MET A 515 -15.36 -0.43 5.29
CA MET A 515 -14.21 -1.33 5.42
C MET A 515 -14.44 -2.66 4.67
N LEU A 516 -15.60 -3.31 4.87
CA LEU A 516 -15.97 -4.53 4.14
C LEU A 516 -16.08 -4.30 2.63
N SER A 517 -16.63 -3.16 2.20
CA SER A 517 -16.69 -2.77 0.79
C SER A 517 -15.29 -2.62 0.20
N SER A 518 -14.36 -2.00 0.94
CA SER A 518 -12.94 -1.90 0.59
C SER A 518 -12.26 -3.28 0.48
N CYS A 519 -12.43 -4.16 1.49
CA CYS A 519 -11.91 -5.53 1.46
C CYS A 519 -12.41 -6.30 0.22
N ASN A 520 -13.72 -6.24 -0.07
CA ASN A 520 -14.31 -6.87 -1.25
C ASN A 520 -13.74 -6.32 -2.57
N ASN A 521 -13.57 -5.01 -2.68
CA ASN A 521 -12.97 -4.37 -3.85
C ASN A 521 -11.53 -4.85 -4.07
N ILE A 522 -10.74 -4.98 -3.01
CA ILE A 522 -9.35 -5.47 -3.07
C ILE A 522 -9.28 -6.96 -3.38
N GLN A 523 -10.11 -7.80 -2.72
CA GLN A 523 -10.17 -9.24 -2.98
C GLN A 523 -10.52 -9.51 -4.45
N GLN A 524 -11.44 -8.71 -5.01
CA GLN A 524 -11.78 -8.74 -6.43
C GLN A 524 -10.65 -8.26 -7.38
N GLN A 525 -9.66 -7.51 -6.90
CA GLN A 525 -8.42 -7.23 -7.64
C GLN A 525 -7.54 -8.49 -7.63
N LEU A 526 -7.14 -8.94 -6.43
CA LEU A 526 -6.16 -10.02 -6.21
C LEU A 526 -6.56 -11.38 -6.81
N MET A 527 -7.82 -11.80 -6.65
CA MET A 527 -8.33 -13.07 -7.22
C MET A 527 -8.14 -13.15 -8.75
N ARG A 528 -8.05 -12.00 -9.43
CA ARG A 528 -7.98 -11.89 -10.90
C ARG A 528 -6.56 -11.70 -11.43
N GLU A 529 -5.58 -11.56 -10.55
CA GLU A 529 -4.16 -11.46 -10.90
C GLU A 529 -3.53 -12.85 -11.00
N ASN A 530 -3.87 -13.76 -10.09
CA ASN A 530 -3.16 -15.04 -9.92
C ASN A 530 -3.86 -16.26 -10.56
N ASN A 531 -5.05 -16.11 -11.15
CA ASN A 531 -5.92 -17.24 -11.57
C ASN A 531 -6.20 -18.26 -10.44
N ILE A 532 -6.03 -17.87 -9.17
CA ILE A 532 -6.30 -18.73 -8.02
C ILE A 532 -7.79 -18.68 -7.74
N ILE A 533 -8.47 -19.81 -7.93
CA ILE A 533 -9.91 -19.95 -7.69
C ILE A 533 -10.21 -20.06 -6.17
N ASN A 534 -9.23 -20.49 -5.37
CA ASN A 534 -9.34 -20.62 -3.92
C ASN A 534 -8.37 -19.67 -3.19
N VAL A 535 -8.77 -18.42 -2.98
CA VAL A 535 -8.47 -17.78 -1.70
C VAL A 535 -9.55 -18.30 -0.75
N ASN A 536 -9.18 -18.87 0.39
CA ASN A 536 -10.15 -19.42 1.34
C ASN A 536 -11.24 -18.38 1.64
N GLU A 537 -12.50 -18.80 1.53
CA GLU A 537 -13.69 -18.01 1.85
C GLU A 537 -13.87 -17.89 3.38
N GLU A 538 -12.81 -17.50 4.08
CA GLU A 538 -12.97 -16.92 5.42
C GLU A 538 -13.54 -15.51 5.21
N GLU A 539 -14.86 -15.42 5.21
CA GLU A 539 -15.58 -14.15 5.23
C GLU A 539 -15.06 -13.29 6.39
N GLU A 540 -14.79 -12.01 6.12
CA GLU A 540 -14.34 -11.10 7.16
C GLU A 540 -15.55 -10.68 8.02
N ILE A 541 -15.88 -11.53 9.00
CA ILE A 541 -16.99 -11.30 9.93
C ILE A 541 -16.63 -10.15 10.87
N VAL A 542 -17.51 -9.14 10.94
CA VAL A 542 -17.41 -8.04 11.91
C VAL A 542 -17.49 -8.62 13.34
N PRO A 543 -16.47 -8.45 14.19
CA PRO A 543 -16.46 -8.97 15.55
C PRO A 543 -17.40 -8.16 16.47
N GLU A 544 -17.71 -8.69 17.66
CA GLU A 544 -18.53 -8.01 18.68
C GLU A 544 -17.77 -6.85 19.36
N TYR A 545 -17.53 -5.78 18.61
CA TYR A 545 -16.67 -4.64 18.98
C TYR A 545 -17.18 -3.81 20.17
N ASN A 546 -18.42 -4.03 20.64
CA ASN A 546 -19.07 -3.31 21.74
C ASN A 546 -18.97 -4.01 23.12
N LEU A 547 -18.32 -5.18 23.20
CA LEU A 547 -18.08 -5.88 24.48
C LEU A 547 -17.23 -5.02 25.46
N PRO A 548 -17.44 -5.13 26.79
CA PRO A 548 -16.69 -4.33 27.77
C PRO A 548 -15.20 -4.66 27.75
N TRP A 549 -14.36 -3.71 28.20
CA TRP A 549 -12.91 -3.90 28.28
C TRP A 549 -12.54 -4.96 29.35
N ASP A 550 -12.20 -6.16 28.88
CA ASP A 550 -11.67 -7.25 29.69
C ASP A 550 -10.61 -8.07 28.91
N THR A 551 -10.09 -9.14 29.51
CA THR A 551 -9.11 -10.03 28.88
C THR A 551 -9.66 -10.76 27.64
N LYS A 552 -10.98 -10.96 27.53
CA LYS A 552 -11.63 -11.56 26.36
C LYS A 552 -11.75 -10.55 25.22
N TYR A 553 -12.05 -9.29 25.53
CA TYR A 553 -12.03 -8.19 24.56
C TYR A 553 -10.64 -8.02 23.96
N TYR A 554 -9.60 -7.94 24.80
CA TYR A 554 -8.21 -7.90 24.33
C TYR A 554 -7.89 -9.09 23.42
N SER A 555 -8.25 -10.32 23.83
CA SER A 555 -8.04 -11.54 23.04
C SER A 555 -8.81 -11.53 21.71
N MET A 556 -10.00 -10.94 21.66
CA MET A 556 -10.78 -10.76 20.43
C MET A 556 -10.11 -9.79 19.47
N VAL A 557 -9.64 -8.64 19.97
CA VAL A 557 -8.95 -7.61 19.17
C VAL A 557 -7.61 -8.13 18.62
N ASP A 558 -6.81 -8.80 19.46
CA ASP A 558 -5.55 -9.44 19.06
C ASP A 558 -5.78 -10.51 17.98
N ASN A 559 -6.81 -11.36 18.12
CA ASN A 559 -7.18 -12.33 17.10
C ASN A 559 -7.67 -11.67 15.80
N TYR A 560 -8.44 -10.59 15.86
CA TYR A 560 -8.86 -9.85 14.67
C TYR A 560 -7.65 -9.21 13.95
N PHE A 561 -6.73 -8.58 14.69
CA PHE A 561 -5.51 -7.99 14.13
C PHE A 561 -4.61 -9.04 13.46
N LYS A 562 -4.41 -10.20 14.10
CA LYS A 562 -3.68 -11.32 13.51
C LYS A 562 -4.34 -11.86 12.24
N LYS A 563 -5.68 -11.92 12.19
CA LYS A 563 -6.40 -12.28 10.97
C LYS A 563 -6.24 -11.24 9.88
N SER A 564 -6.44 -9.95 10.18
CA SER A 564 -6.37 -8.87 9.19
C SER A 564 -5.00 -8.80 8.51
N ILE A 565 -3.90 -8.96 9.25
CA ILE A 565 -2.52 -8.99 8.72
C ILE A 565 -2.22 -10.22 7.83
N ASN A 566 -2.92 -11.34 8.04
CA ASN A 566 -2.78 -12.52 7.20
C ASN A 566 -3.61 -12.45 5.91
N LEU A 567 -4.70 -11.68 5.89
CA LEU A 567 -5.57 -11.50 4.72
C LEU A 567 -5.01 -10.42 3.77
N PRO A 568 -4.48 -10.75 2.57
CA PRO A 568 -3.79 -9.78 1.70
C PRO A 568 -4.71 -8.69 1.12
N TYR A 569 -6.03 -8.90 1.22
CA TYR A 569 -7.03 -7.93 0.78
C TYR A 569 -7.50 -6.96 1.86
N ASN A 570 -7.15 -7.18 3.13
CA ASN A 570 -7.56 -6.30 4.20
C ASN A 570 -6.74 -4.99 4.17
N PRO A 571 -7.37 -3.80 4.24
CA PRO A 571 -6.67 -2.52 4.29
C PRO A 571 -5.64 -2.39 5.42
N ILE A 572 -5.90 -2.93 6.63
CA ILE A 572 -4.97 -2.88 7.76
C ILE A 572 -3.67 -3.62 7.42
N ASN A 573 -3.75 -4.72 6.67
CA ASN A 573 -2.57 -5.43 6.15
C ASN A 573 -1.71 -4.51 5.27
N ARG A 574 -2.34 -3.80 4.32
CA ARG A 574 -1.67 -2.87 3.42
C ARG A 574 -1.01 -1.72 4.18
N LEU A 575 -1.70 -1.16 5.17
CA LEU A 575 -1.17 -0.09 6.02
C LEU A 575 0.02 -0.58 6.86
N VAL A 576 -0.14 -1.70 7.57
CA VAL A 576 0.90 -2.25 8.44
C VAL A 576 2.13 -2.66 7.65
N LYS A 577 1.97 -3.40 6.55
CA LYS A 577 3.10 -3.79 5.68
C LYS A 577 3.70 -2.60 4.95
N GLY A 578 2.90 -1.62 4.53
CA GLY A 578 3.40 -0.38 3.95
C GLY A 578 4.28 0.38 4.94
N THR A 579 3.79 0.61 6.16
CA THR A 579 4.58 1.27 7.21
C THR A 579 5.85 0.49 7.57
N LEU A 580 5.79 -0.85 7.59
CA LEU A 580 6.97 -1.70 7.80
C LEU A 580 7.97 -1.66 6.63
N GLU A 581 7.51 -1.72 5.38
CA GLU A 581 8.34 -1.61 4.16
C GLU A 581 9.09 -0.26 4.15
N VAL A 582 8.41 0.80 4.58
CA VAL A 582 8.92 2.16 4.67
C VAL A 582 9.91 2.33 5.82
N PHE A 583 9.57 1.82 7.02
CA PHE A 583 10.44 1.81 8.19
C PHE A 583 11.71 0.99 7.96
N THR A 584 11.59 -0.23 7.40
CA THR A 584 12.76 -1.06 7.09
C THR A 584 13.62 -0.38 6.04
N PHE A 585 13.05 0.18 4.97
CA PHE A 585 13.82 0.96 3.99
C PHE A 585 14.59 2.14 4.63
N ALA A 586 13.98 2.87 5.56
CA ALA A 586 14.62 3.97 6.28
C ALA A 586 15.87 3.53 7.07
N TYR A 587 15.88 2.31 7.61
CA TYR A 587 16.90 1.87 8.57
C TYR A 587 17.72 0.63 8.14
N ASP A 588 17.48 0.06 6.96
CA ASP A 588 18.23 -1.10 6.44
C ASP A 588 19.71 -0.78 6.13
N LYS A 589 20.52 -1.84 6.02
CA LYS A 589 21.97 -1.91 6.22
C LYS A 589 22.82 -0.94 5.39
N ILE A 590 22.39 -0.56 4.20
CA ILE A 590 23.06 0.53 3.45
C ILE A 590 22.69 1.84 4.16
N GLY A 591 23.60 2.32 5.01
CA GLY A 591 23.40 3.48 5.88
C GLY A 591 22.76 3.17 7.24
N ALA A 592 22.91 1.96 7.78
CA ALA A 592 22.65 1.71 9.21
C ALA A 592 23.75 2.38 10.06
N HIS A 593 23.38 3.20 11.05
CA HIS A 593 24.33 3.99 11.84
C HIS A 593 23.82 4.21 13.28
N LYS A 594 24.70 4.17 14.28
CA LYS A 594 24.29 4.17 15.71
C LYS A 594 23.58 5.44 16.16
N CYS A 595 23.84 6.60 15.53
CA CYS A 595 23.10 7.84 15.77
C CYS A 595 21.58 7.73 15.51
N LEU A 596 21.15 6.82 14.63
CA LEU A 596 19.74 6.60 14.32
C LEU A 596 18.97 5.85 15.41
N TYR A 597 19.63 5.27 16.42
CA TYR A 597 18.99 4.42 17.43
C TYR A 597 17.84 5.12 18.17
N GLN A 598 18.05 6.35 18.64
CA GLN A 598 17.00 7.12 19.31
C GLN A 598 15.84 7.48 18.36
N GLN A 599 16.13 7.82 17.10
CA GLN A 599 15.09 8.09 16.10
C GLN A 599 14.20 6.86 15.88
N ILE A 600 14.82 5.69 15.73
CA ILE A 600 14.14 4.40 15.56
C ILE A 600 13.18 4.15 16.74
N VAL A 601 13.66 4.33 17.98
CA VAL A 601 12.83 4.12 19.17
C VAL A 601 11.61 5.04 19.14
N VAL A 602 11.80 6.36 18.94
CA VAL A 602 10.69 7.31 18.92
C VAL A 602 9.74 7.05 17.74
N GLU A 603 10.26 6.75 16.55
CA GLU A 603 9.46 6.49 15.36
C GLU A 603 8.59 5.23 15.50
N LEU A 604 9.11 4.16 16.12
CA LEU A 604 8.31 2.98 16.46
C LEU A 604 7.17 3.31 17.42
N HIS A 605 7.40 4.16 18.43
CA HIS A 605 6.34 4.58 19.34
C HIS A 605 5.25 5.38 18.60
N VAL A 606 5.62 6.27 17.68
CA VAL A 606 4.69 7.01 16.82
C VAL A 606 3.90 6.07 15.89
N ILE A 607 4.56 5.11 15.24
CA ILE A 607 3.92 4.13 14.35
C ILE A 607 2.93 3.25 15.12
N ILE A 608 3.35 2.70 16.28
CA ILE A 608 2.49 1.87 17.13
C ILE A 608 1.30 2.68 17.62
N ARG A 609 1.50 3.94 18.06
CA ARG A 609 0.42 4.84 18.50
C ARG A 609 -0.60 5.10 17.40
N ARG A 610 -0.16 5.41 16.17
CA ARG A 610 -1.06 5.71 15.03
C ARG A 610 -1.88 4.49 14.61
N LEU A 611 -1.25 3.31 14.54
CA LEU A 611 -1.96 2.06 14.29
C LEU A 611 -2.93 1.72 15.43
N TYR A 612 -2.55 1.99 16.67
CA TYR A 612 -3.41 1.81 17.84
C TYR A 612 -4.63 2.75 17.81
N ILE A 613 -4.50 4.00 17.35
CA ILE A 613 -5.63 4.91 17.15
C ILE A 613 -6.61 4.36 16.09
N ILE A 614 -6.12 3.82 14.97
CA ILE A 614 -6.98 3.16 13.96
C ILE A 614 -7.70 1.94 14.54
N MET A 615 -6.98 1.11 15.29
CA MET A 615 -7.59 -0.05 15.96
C MET A 615 -8.62 0.39 17.01
N ARG A 616 -8.37 1.45 17.76
CA ARG A 616 -9.32 2.04 18.73
C ARG A 616 -10.54 2.67 18.05
N PHE A 617 -10.40 3.20 16.85
CA PHE A 617 -11.53 3.69 16.07
C PHE A 617 -12.52 2.56 15.70
N LEU A 618 -12.00 1.39 15.33
CA LEU A 618 -12.79 0.17 15.08
C LEU A 618 -13.27 -0.50 16.38
N PHE A 619 -12.46 -0.45 17.45
CA PHE A 619 -12.67 -1.09 18.75
C PHE A 619 -12.72 -0.04 19.88
N PRO A 620 -13.86 0.63 20.10
CA PRO A 620 -13.94 1.85 20.92
C PRO A 620 -13.64 1.65 22.41
N ASN A 621 -13.76 0.41 22.91
CA ASN A 621 -13.54 0.09 24.31
C ASN A 621 -12.06 -0.20 24.61
N LEU A 622 -11.15 -0.05 23.63
CA LEU A 622 -9.72 0.04 23.89
C LEU A 622 -9.37 1.31 24.68
N PRO A 623 -8.42 1.24 25.65
CA PRO A 623 -7.87 2.41 26.35
C PRO A 623 -7.42 3.53 25.41
N SER A 624 -7.41 4.79 25.85
CA SER A 624 -6.91 5.92 25.05
C SER A 624 -5.44 5.73 24.66
N SER A 625 -4.97 6.43 23.61
CA SER A 625 -3.58 6.29 23.13
C SER A 625 -2.54 6.69 24.18
N GLU A 626 -2.89 7.56 25.13
CA GLU A 626 -2.08 7.90 26.31
C GLU A 626 -1.94 6.73 27.30
N ASN A 627 -2.97 5.89 27.40
CA ASN A 627 -3.04 4.74 28.31
C ASN A 627 -2.75 3.41 27.60
N MET A 628 -2.22 3.43 26.37
CA MET A 628 -2.02 2.22 25.56
C MET A 628 -0.97 1.24 26.13
N TYR A 629 -0.16 1.71 27.08
CA TYR A 629 0.83 0.91 27.81
C TYR A 629 0.28 0.29 29.12
N ASN A 630 -0.92 0.67 29.56
CA ASN A 630 -1.50 0.16 30.81
C ASN A 630 -1.81 -1.35 30.68
N ILE A 631 -1.75 -2.06 31.81
CA ILE A 631 -1.94 -3.50 31.86
C ILE A 631 -3.42 -3.86 31.73
N VAL A 632 -3.72 -4.89 30.94
CA VAL A 632 -5.07 -5.45 30.80
C VAL A 632 -5.55 -5.99 32.16
N GLY A 633 -6.45 -5.25 32.82
CA GLY A 633 -7.11 -5.66 34.07
C GLY A 633 -7.05 -4.66 35.22
N GLU A 634 -6.26 -3.59 35.13
CA GLU A 634 -6.08 -2.61 36.24
C GLU A 634 -7.20 -1.55 36.36
N ILE A 635 -8.34 -1.70 35.66
CA ILE A 635 -9.46 -0.75 35.71
C ILE A 635 -10.56 -1.24 36.67
N GLU A 636 -10.19 -1.50 37.93
CA GLU A 636 -11.12 -1.44 39.07
C GLU A 636 -10.52 -0.54 40.16
N ASN A 637 -11.37 0.32 40.71
CA ASN A 637 -11.03 1.46 41.57
C ASN A 637 -10.05 1.17 42.73
N ASP A 638 -9.38 2.24 43.17
CA ASP A 638 -8.69 2.34 44.47
C ASP A 638 -9.39 1.54 45.59
N ARG A 639 -8.56 0.81 46.36
CA ARG A 639 -8.87 -0.10 47.49
C ARG A 639 -9.10 -1.57 47.11
N ASP A 640 -8.01 -2.28 46.80
CA ASP A 640 -7.62 -3.49 47.58
C ASP A 640 -6.22 -3.99 47.15
N ILE A 641 -5.20 -3.68 47.96
CA ILE A 641 -3.76 -3.93 47.66
C ILE A 641 -3.37 -5.43 47.78
N ASN A 642 -4.32 -6.33 48.02
CA ASN A 642 -4.07 -7.76 48.32
C ASN A 642 -4.71 -8.75 47.33
N LYS A 643 -4.66 -8.48 46.02
CA LYS A 643 -4.75 -9.54 45.00
C LYS A 643 -3.35 -10.01 44.61
N THR A 644 -3.13 -11.32 44.66
CA THR A 644 -1.87 -11.96 44.28
C THR A 644 -1.53 -11.67 42.82
N ILE A 645 -0.28 -11.26 42.57
CA ILE A 645 0.25 -11.02 41.23
C ILE A 645 0.45 -12.38 40.54
N ASP A 646 -0.58 -12.87 39.85
CA ASP A 646 -0.44 -14.02 38.96
C ASP A 646 0.29 -13.58 37.68
N SER A 647 1.45 -14.19 37.45
CA SER A 647 2.50 -13.71 36.54
C SER A 647 2.23 -13.90 35.04
N GLU A 648 1.01 -14.22 34.63
CA GLU A 648 0.68 -14.56 33.23
C GLU A 648 0.10 -13.41 32.40
N TYR A 649 -0.40 -12.32 33.01
CA TYR A 649 -1.22 -11.32 32.27
C TYR A 649 -0.79 -9.85 32.42
N ASN A 650 0.50 -9.57 32.69
CA ASN A 650 1.06 -8.21 32.58
C ASN A 650 1.27 -7.80 31.11
N ILE A 651 0.19 -7.70 30.35
CA ILE A 651 0.18 -7.40 28.92
C ILE A 651 -0.28 -5.95 28.70
N PRO A 652 0.54 -5.08 28.07
CA PRO A 652 0.12 -3.74 27.65
C PRO A 652 -1.00 -3.78 26.59
N ALA A 653 -1.93 -2.84 26.62
CA ALA A 653 -3.04 -2.79 25.65
C ALA A 653 -2.58 -2.73 24.18
N CYS A 654 -1.45 -2.09 23.86
CA CYS A 654 -0.90 -2.02 22.49
C CYS A 654 -0.05 -3.24 22.06
N ASN A 655 0.12 -4.26 22.92
CA ASN A 655 1.14 -5.31 22.73
C ASN A 655 0.90 -6.19 21.49
N PHE A 656 -0.34 -6.32 21.02
CA PHE A 656 -0.66 -7.04 19.78
C PHE A 656 -0.03 -6.37 18.53
N ILE A 657 0.08 -5.04 18.51
CA ILE A 657 0.76 -4.28 17.44
C ILE A 657 2.28 -4.31 17.66
N GLY A 658 2.72 -4.02 18.89
CA GLY A 658 4.14 -3.93 19.24
C GLY A 658 4.92 -5.21 18.95
N ASN A 659 4.38 -6.39 19.32
CA ASN A 659 5.01 -7.67 19.03
C ASN A 659 5.16 -7.93 17.53
N TYR A 660 4.16 -7.57 16.72
CA TYR A 660 4.22 -7.78 15.27
C TYR A 660 5.35 -6.95 14.64
N PHE A 661 5.40 -5.65 14.96
CA PHE A 661 6.48 -4.77 14.48
C PHE A 661 7.86 -5.19 14.98
N PHE A 662 7.96 -5.68 16.22
CA PHE A 662 9.23 -6.17 16.75
C PHE A 662 9.71 -7.44 16.04
N ILE A 663 8.81 -8.39 15.74
CA ILE A 663 9.16 -9.65 15.06
C ILE A 663 9.59 -9.38 13.61
N GLU A 664 8.77 -8.66 12.84
CA GLU A 664 9.05 -8.41 11.42
C GLU A 664 10.21 -7.41 11.22
N GLY A 665 10.31 -6.40 12.07
CA GLY A 665 11.40 -5.43 12.07
C GLY A 665 12.70 -5.94 12.70
N TYR A 666 12.71 -7.13 13.32
CA TYR A 666 13.78 -7.60 14.21
C TYR A 666 15.18 -7.45 13.62
N ALA A 667 15.38 -7.81 12.34
CA ALA A 667 16.69 -7.76 11.70
C ALA A 667 17.30 -6.34 11.67
N VAL A 668 16.46 -5.33 11.44
CA VAL A 668 16.86 -3.92 11.37
C VAL A 668 17.08 -3.38 12.79
N LEU A 669 16.13 -3.63 13.69
CA LEU A 669 16.19 -3.22 15.09
C LEU A 669 17.44 -3.79 15.79
N PHE A 670 17.70 -5.08 15.63
CA PHE A 670 18.84 -5.77 16.21
C PHE A 670 20.17 -5.23 15.65
N THR A 671 20.24 -4.95 14.34
CA THR A 671 21.46 -4.40 13.73
C THR A 671 21.82 -3.04 14.35
N VAL A 672 20.87 -2.10 14.44
CA VAL A 672 21.16 -0.76 14.99
C VAL A 672 21.35 -0.80 16.51
N PHE A 673 20.61 -1.65 17.23
CA PHE A 673 20.83 -1.89 18.67
C PHE A 673 22.23 -2.45 18.94
N GLN A 674 22.72 -3.41 18.15
CA GLN A 674 24.08 -3.95 18.28
C GLN A 674 25.14 -2.86 18.02
N MET A 675 24.95 -2.00 17.01
CA MET A 675 25.86 -0.87 16.75
C MET A 675 25.85 0.19 17.86
N HIS A 676 24.70 0.41 18.51
CA HIS A 676 24.57 1.29 19.67
C HIS A 676 25.29 0.71 20.90
N CYS A 677 25.08 -0.58 21.19
CA CYS A 677 25.68 -1.26 22.33
C CYS A 677 27.18 -1.58 22.19
N GLN A 678 27.75 -1.48 20.98
CA GLN A 678 29.14 -1.87 20.68
C GLN A 678 30.19 -1.30 21.67
N GLU A 679 30.08 -0.04 22.08
CA GLU A 679 31.01 0.56 23.06
C GLU A 679 30.81 0.02 24.48
N ALA A 680 29.58 -0.27 24.87
CA ALA A 680 29.27 -0.87 26.17
C ALA A 680 29.73 -2.34 26.20
N ASP A 681 29.50 -3.09 25.12
CA ASP A 681 29.95 -4.47 24.94
C ASP A 681 31.48 -4.57 24.94
N GLN A 682 32.18 -3.64 24.27
CA GLN A 682 33.65 -3.59 24.31
C GLN A 682 34.17 -3.26 25.72
N LYS A 683 33.63 -2.23 26.39
CA LYS A 683 34.02 -1.91 27.78
C LYS A 683 33.72 -3.07 28.73
N TYR A 684 32.62 -3.80 28.51
CA TYR A 684 32.27 -5.00 29.27
C TYR A 684 33.27 -6.14 29.01
N PHE A 685 33.67 -6.37 27.76
CA PHE A 685 34.68 -7.37 27.40
C PHE A 685 36.08 -7.01 27.96
N GLU A 686 36.50 -5.75 27.86
CA GLU A 686 37.74 -5.25 28.48
C GLU A 686 37.73 -5.45 30.01
N ARG A 687 36.60 -5.18 30.68
CA ARG A 687 36.41 -5.48 32.11
C ARG A 687 36.51 -6.98 32.40
N ILE A 688 35.91 -7.85 31.58
CA ILE A 688 36.05 -9.31 31.72
C ILE A 688 37.52 -9.73 31.56
N CYS A 689 38.21 -9.27 30.51
CA CYS A 689 39.62 -9.57 30.30
C CYS A 689 40.50 -9.12 31.47
N PHE A 690 40.22 -7.94 32.04
CA PHE A 690 40.90 -7.44 33.23
C PHE A 690 40.60 -8.30 34.47
N LEU A 691 39.34 -8.62 34.75
CA LEU A 691 38.96 -9.46 35.89
C LEU A 691 39.58 -10.87 35.78
N ASN A 692 39.64 -11.43 34.57
CA ASN A 692 40.31 -12.70 34.29
C ASN A 692 41.85 -12.67 34.48
N THR A 693 42.48 -11.51 34.73
CA THR A 693 43.89 -11.44 35.16
C THR A 693 44.08 -11.75 36.65
N PHE A 694 43.01 -11.75 37.44
CA PHE A 694 43.04 -12.08 38.86
C PHE A 694 42.71 -13.56 39.10
N ASN A 695 43.23 -14.10 40.20
CA ASN A 695 42.86 -15.43 40.65
C ASN A 695 41.54 -15.41 41.45
N ASP A 696 40.89 -16.57 41.56
CA ASP A 696 39.60 -16.75 42.22
C ASP A 696 39.56 -16.15 43.63
N SER A 697 40.63 -16.30 44.41
CA SER A 697 40.75 -15.72 45.76
C SER A 697 40.63 -14.19 45.72
N LYS A 698 41.42 -13.52 44.86
CA LYS A 698 41.43 -12.06 44.78
C LYS A 698 40.12 -11.51 44.22
N LEU A 699 39.48 -12.20 43.28
CA LEU A 699 38.13 -11.85 42.81
C LEU A 699 37.08 -11.97 43.92
N SER A 700 37.13 -13.06 44.69
CA SER A 700 36.22 -13.31 45.81
C SER A 700 36.35 -12.26 46.92
N ASP A 701 37.59 -11.88 47.23
CA ASP A 701 37.89 -10.81 48.20
C ASP A 701 37.45 -9.43 47.69
N MET A 702 37.71 -9.10 46.40
CA MET A 702 37.29 -7.83 45.79
C MET A 702 35.76 -7.66 45.76
N MET A 703 35.01 -8.74 45.59
CA MET A 703 33.54 -8.73 45.56
C MET A 703 32.90 -8.79 46.96
N GLY A 704 33.69 -8.93 48.03
CA GLY A 704 33.17 -9.17 49.39
C GLY A 704 32.45 -10.51 49.56
N LEU A 705 32.66 -11.44 48.61
CA LEU A 705 31.98 -12.75 48.55
C LEU A 705 32.78 -13.86 49.25
N SER A 706 34.00 -13.57 49.70
CA SER A 706 34.92 -14.58 50.23
C SER A 706 34.45 -15.29 51.48
N ASP A 707 33.45 -14.79 52.22
CA ASP A 707 32.79 -15.52 53.32
C ASP A 707 31.45 -16.16 52.97
N TYR A 708 30.85 -15.82 51.81
CA TYR A 708 29.54 -16.33 51.38
C TYR A 708 29.62 -17.52 50.40
N LEU A 709 30.69 -17.60 49.60
CA LEU A 709 30.91 -18.66 48.59
C LEU A 709 31.92 -19.75 49.04
N LYS A 710 32.28 -19.79 50.33
CA LYS A 710 33.05 -20.90 50.90
C LYS A 710 32.12 -22.13 51.11
N PRO A 711 32.43 -23.31 50.56
CA PRO A 711 31.61 -24.51 50.76
C PRO A 711 31.62 -24.93 52.24
N SER A 712 30.44 -25.12 52.84
CA SER A 712 30.31 -25.43 54.26
C SER A 712 30.29 -26.94 54.55
N SER A 713 31.38 -27.64 54.21
CA SER A 713 31.58 -29.05 54.58
C SER A 713 33.02 -29.36 55.03
N THR A 714 33.16 -29.68 56.32
CA THR A 714 34.41 -30.01 57.03
C THR A 714 34.93 -31.43 56.75
N THR A 715 34.84 -31.91 55.50
CA THR A 715 35.21 -33.29 55.14
C THR A 715 35.85 -33.40 53.75
N ILE A 716 37.07 -32.89 53.59
CA ILE A 716 38.15 -33.34 52.68
C ILE A 716 39.42 -32.59 53.10
N ASN A 717 40.54 -33.30 53.26
CA ASN A 717 41.80 -32.78 53.80
C ASN A 717 42.75 -32.20 52.71
N ASP A 718 42.20 -31.71 51.59
CA ASP A 718 42.98 -31.22 50.45
C ASP A 718 42.81 -29.71 50.26
N THR A 719 43.79 -28.94 50.75
CA THR A 719 43.93 -27.49 50.57
C THR A 719 44.40 -27.10 49.15
N THR A 720 44.14 -27.95 48.15
CA THR A 720 44.71 -27.88 46.79
C THR A 720 43.70 -28.11 45.66
N LEU A 721 42.41 -28.31 45.98
CA LEU A 721 41.35 -28.37 44.97
C LEU A 721 40.95 -26.95 44.50
N PRO A 722 41.10 -26.61 43.20
CA PRO A 722 40.72 -25.29 42.69
C PRO A 722 39.21 -25.07 42.79
N HIS A 723 38.79 -23.83 43.03
CA HIS A 723 37.38 -23.47 43.28
C HIS A 723 36.40 -23.93 42.19
N LEU A 724 36.87 -24.14 40.95
CA LEU A 724 36.08 -24.64 39.82
C LEU A 724 35.38 -25.98 40.06
N GLU A 725 35.91 -26.90 40.86
CA GLU A 725 35.27 -28.22 41.00
C GLU A 725 33.95 -28.16 41.79
N TYR A 726 33.85 -27.26 42.78
CA TYR A 726 32.68 -27.14 43.66
C TYR A 726 31.43 -26.60 42.94
N TYR A 727 31.60 -25.79 41.90
CA TYR A 727 30.50 -25.12 41.19
C TYR A 727 30.32 -25.61 39.74
N LYS A 728 30.94 -26.74 39.38
CA LYS A 728 30.97 -27.25 38.01
C LYS A 728 29.58 -27.46 37.38
N THR A 729 28.59 -27.92 38.16
CA THR A 729 27.18 -28.03 37.70
C THR A 729 26.53 -26.66 37.52
N ALA A 730 26.63 -25.76 38.50
CA ALA A 730 26.12 -24.40 38.38
C ALA A 730 26.69 -23.64 37.17
N ILE A 731 28.01 -23.77 36.91
CA ILE A 731 28.67 -23.19 35.73
C ILE A 731 28.09 -23.78 34.44
N HIS A 732 27.89 -25.09 34.36
CA HIS A 732 27.30 -25.74 33.19
C HIS A 732 25.84 -25.30 32.96
N ILE A 733 25.02 -25.20 34.02
CA ILE A 733 23.64 -24.70 33.94
C ILE A 733 23.65 -23.26 33.41
N PHE A 734 24.46 -22.38 34.01
CA PHE A 734 24.57 -20.99 33.57
C PHE A 734 25.03 -20.84 32.11
N GLN A 735 25.95 -21.67 31.64
CA GLN A 735 26.41 -21.65 30.23
C GLN A 735 25.26 -21.89 29.23
N THR A 736 24.24 -22.67 29.59
CA THR A 736 23.05 -22.87 28.73
C THR A 736 22.24 -21.60 28.47
N LEU A 737 22.36 -20.56 29.32
CA LEU A 737 21.65 -19.28 29.18
C LEU A 737 21.89 -18.61 27.82
N SER A 738 23.10 -18.80 27.26
CA SER A 738 23.50 -18.33 25.93
C SER A 738 22.72 -18.98 24.78
N GLY A 739 22.24 -20.21 24.96
CA GLY A 739 21.50 -20.98 23.95
C GLY A 739 20.00 -20.68 23.88
N HIS A 740 19.48 -19.79 24.73
CA HIS A 740 18.05 -19.49 24.82
C HIS A 740 17.76 -18.00 24.57
N CYS A 741 16.83 -17.71 23.65
CA CYS A 741 16.41 -16.34 23.35
C CYS A 741 15.27 -15.83 24.25
N ASN A 742 14.49 -16.71 24.86
CA ASN A 742 13.30 -16.35 25.66
C ASN A 742 13.70 -15.84 27.07
N PRO A 743 13.29 -14.63 27.49
CA PRO A 743 13.63 -14.07 28.81
C PRO A 743 13.20 -14.92 30.00
N VAL A 744 12.01 -15.53 29.96
CA VAL A 744 11.50 -16.40 31.03
C VAL A 744 12.36 -17.65 31.17
N LYS A 745 12.83 -18.23 30.05
CA LYS A 745 13.78 -19.34 30.09
C LYS A 745 15.16 -18.94 30.61
N LYS A 746 15.63 -17.73 30.29
CA LYS A 746 16.86 -17.19 30.89
C LYS A 746 16.71 -17.03 32.41
N LEU A 747 15.57 -16.51 32.87
CA LEU A 747 15.27 -16.39 34.30
C LEU A 747 15.21 -17.74 35.02
N SER A 748 14.58 -18.77 34.45
CA SER A 748 14.58 -20.10 35.07
C SER A 748 15.97 -20.74 35.13
N ILE A 749 16.84 -20.49 34.14
CA ILE A 749 18.24 -20.94 34.15
C ILE A 749 19.05 -20.20 35.22
N LEU A 750 18.81 -18.90 35.41
CA LEU A 750 19.41 -18.14 36.51
C LEU A 750 18.95 -18.68 37.88
N GLU A 751 17.65 -18.92 38.04
CA GLU A 751 17.09 -19.52 39.26
C GLU A 751 17.74 -20.88 39.56
N GLU A 752 17.80 -21.79 38.58
CA GLU A 752 18.41 -23.12 38.73
C GLU A 752 19.93 -23.03 39.05
N THR A 753 20.63 -22.06 38.44
CA THR A 753 22.04 -21.76 38.74
C THR A 753 22.22 -21.34 40.20
N PHE A 754 21.41 -20.39 40.69
CA PHE A 754 21.46 -19.93 42.07
C PHE A 754 21.07 -21.04 43.06
N ASP A 755 20.05 -21.85 42.73
CA ASP A 755 19.63 -23.00 43.53
C ASP A 755 20.79 -24.00 43.71
N ASP A 756 21.60 -24.24 42.66
CA ASP A 756 22.76 -25.14 42.73
C ASP A 756 23.94 -24.56 43.53
N ILE A 757 24.25 -23.26 43.38
CA ILE A 757 25.24 -22.55 44.21
C ILE A 757 24.85 -22.62 45.70
N LEU A 758 23.58 -22.42 46.03
CA LEU A 758 23.08 -22.42 47.40
C LEU A 758 23.11 -23.82 48.06
N LYS A 759 22.95 -24.91 47.29
CA LYS A 759 23.15 -26.29 47.79
C LYS A 759 24.58 -26.50 48.30
N VAL A 760 25.57 -25.96 47.58
CA VAL A 760 27.01 -26.09 47.90
C VAL A 760 27.41 -25.20 49.08
N CYS A 761 26.91 -23.96 49.13
CA CYS A 761 27.23 -23.01 50.20
C CYS A 761 26.54 -23.34 51.52
N PHE A 762 25.29 -23.83 51.51
CA PHE A 762 24.45 -23.94 52.70
C PHE A 762 23.56 -25.20 52.76
N PRO A 763 24.11 -26.43 52.68
CA PRO A 763 23.33 -27.68 52.61
C PRO A 763 22.31 -27.85 53.74
N SER A 764 22.63 -27.38 54.95
CA SER A 764 21.75 -27.48 56.13
C SER A 764 20.64 -26.40 56.20
N LYS A 765 20.86 -25.20 55.66
CA LYS A 765 19.81 -24.15 55.59
C LYS A 765 18.91 -24.35 54.36
N PHE A 766 19.44 -24.84 53.25
CA PHE A 766 18.68 -25.03 52.02
C PHE A 766 17.50 -26.01 52.20
N ILE A 767 17.72 -27.12 52.93
CA ILE A 767 16.66 -28.07 53.32
C ILE A 767 15.57 -27.39 54.15
N ASN A 768 15.93 -26.49 55.07
CA ASN A 768 14.98 -25.77 55.91
C ASN A 768 14.22 -24.68 55.15
N ILE A 769 14.87 -23.94 54.25
CA ILE A 769 14.22 -22.91 53.40
C ILE A 769 13.24 -23.59 52.42
N LYS A 770 13.66 -24.67 51.75
CA LYS A 770 12.78 -25.40 50.81
C LYS A 770 11.58 -26.04 51.54
N LYS A 771 11.77 -26.54 52.78
CA LYS A 771 10.65 -26.91 53.68
C LYS A 771 9.76 -25.72 54.06
N TYR A 772 10.33 -24.56 54.39
CA TYR A 772 9.56 -23.39 54.82
C TYR A 772 8.68 -22.82 53.70
N ILE A 773 9.22 -22.81 52.47
CA ILE A 773 8.49 -22.43 51.25
C ILE A 773 7.38 -23.46 50.95
N GLN A 774 7.69 -24.76 50.95
CA GLN A 774 6.67 -25.82 50.79
C GLN A 774 5.60 -25.82 51.90
N LEU A 775 5.93 -25.39 53.12
CA LEU A 775 4.97 -25.27 54.23
C LEU A 775 4.05 -24.05 54.13
N LYS A 776 4.48 -22.96 53.45
CA LYS A 776 3.64 -21.80 53.16
C LYS A 776 2.76 -21.96 51.91
N ILE A 777 3.10 -22.85 50.98
CA ILE A 777 2.32 -23.12 49.74
C ILE A 777 1.24 -24.22 49.96
N LYS A 778 0.90 -24.56 51.21
CA LYS A 778 -0.34 -25.30 51.49
C LYS A 778 -1.52 -24.32 51.65
N PRO A 779 -2.64 -24.51 50.92
CA PRO A 779 -3.80 -23.64 51.06
C PRO A 779 -4.40 -23.81 52.46
N ARG A 780 -4.17 -22.84 53.34
CA ARG A 780 -4.98 -22.65 54.54
C ARG A 780 -6.27 -21.96 54.10
N GLY A 781 -7.26 -22.77 53.77
CA GLY A 781 -8.59 -22.27 53.46
C GLY A 781 -9.22 -21.54 54.65
N ASN A 782 -10.21 -20.68 54.33
CA ASN A 782 -11.23 -20.09 55.19
C ASN A 782 -10.90 -20.00 56.69
N ASN A 783 -10.53 -18.79 57.14
CA ASN A 783 -11.28 -18.07 58.18
C ASN A 783 -10.70 -16.66 58.42
N ASN A 784 -11.58 -15.67 58.33
CA ASN A 784 -11.57 -14.31 58.89
C ASN A 784 -10.29 -13.83 59.61
N ILE A 785 -9.66 -12.77 59.08
CA ILE A 785 -9.80 -11.36 59.53
C ILE A 785 -9.07 -10.45 58.53
#